data_AF-A0A8K0RRM0-F1
#
_entry.id   AF-A0A8K0RRM0-F1
#
_cell.length_a   1.000
_cell.length_b   1.000
_cell.length_c   1.000
_cell.angle_alpha   90.00
_cell.angle_beta   90.00
_cell.angle_gamma   90.00
#
_symmetry.space_group_name_H-M   'P 1'
#
loop_
_entity.id
_entity.type
_entity.pdbx_description
1 polymer ?
#
loop_
_entity_poly.entity_id
_entity_poly.type
_entity_poly.pdbx_seq_one_letter_code
_entity_poly.pdbx_strand_id
1 'polypeptide(L)'
;MTATTQKRVVVVGLGMVGIAFIEKLLKYDAKAKKYSVTVVGEEPYLAYNRVGLTTFFEHRKVEELYMNPEEWYTESKSSLNCHINTKATHIDTDKKIIECANGESYPYDILVLATGSDAILPRMIKGWDANGVFVYRNIDDLNKLIKFSGDKKGTNGVVVGGGLLGLEAAKAMLDLECYKKIDLIEKSRHVLSRQIDETAGKMVAEQVSQLGVNINLEKGVSSMKTDENNNLTGVIFDDESEIECSTVCFAIGVKPRDDLARSANLEVGQRGGIVVNDDLRTSMPDIYAIGECASWRGMAYGLIAPGVAMAEVVAFNLTQTTDHSPQTFKTPDMSTKLKLLGVNVASFGDCFADRDGPITLPPKYAKTLVNGDAKSTSAVQALTYRDPFSNVYKKYIFTKDGKYLLGGMMIGDVCDYIKLLPMVKSQKELDMSPSELILGAKKGDEDGDDLDDDAQVCSCHNVTKGDIVKVVKDGTCKDVASLKKCTKAGTGCGGCVPLITTIFNKTMASMGQTVTNYICSHFSHSRADLFNIIMVKRLKSMAEVMREAGNDKTALGCELCKPVVASVMASLWNRHVMDKTTHGLQETNDRFLGNIQRDGTYSVVPRVSGGEITPDKLVVIGEVAQKYNLYTKITGGQRIDLFGAQKQDLLDIWGELVQGGMESGHAYAKSLRTVKSCVGSTWCRYGLSDSVGMAVRLEERYKSIRAPHKIKGGISGCVRECAEAQSKDFGLIATEKGWNIFVGGNGGANPRHAELLAKDVPPTDVVTILDRYLMFYMRTADKLQRTARWIENLPGGIKYLQEVILEDKLGINASLEAQMEELVDSFFDEWAEAIKTPAIAAKFKQFANTKETTRNLELEDERGQKRPAFWPSDAAATDDFQGLKDKWSTTDWEPIIESSYFDGADELPNGISATIKRGDTQLAIWRIKGVYYATQQMCPHKRAFILSDGLIGQENHKAEQNGDKSGASPWVSCPHHKRNFDLSDGACKTDESLSIATFPTEARSDGMLYLKLPPVEELDSALGTKKWMVKKGEAGEAPLAKLDTKIKFVGVRGKKPYVKPTGGAKMTTKPLDLMMASNGCGGGAPEW
;
A
#
# COMPACT_ATOMS: atom_id res chain seq x y z
N MET A 1 16.84 59.33 -14.84
CA MET A 1 15.91 58.39 -14.17
C MET A 1 15.92 58.71 -12.69
N THR A 2 14.85 59.33 -12.19
CA THR A 2 14.68 59.66 -10.77
C THR A 2 14.57 58.38 -9.96
N ALA A 3 15.44 58.20 -8.95
CA ALA A 3 15.34 57.09 -8.02
C ALA A 3 13.98 57.16 -7.32
N THR A 4 13.09 56.20 -7.61
CA THR A 4 11.75 56.16 -7.03
C THR A 4 11.90 55.64 -5.60
N THR A 5 11.76 56.52 -4.61
CA THR A 5 11.85 56.16 -3.18
C THR A 5 10.75 55.15 -2.85
N GLN A 6 11.12 53.99 -2.30
CA GLN A 6 10.16 52.97 -1.89
C GLN A 6 9.25 53.48 -0.77
N LYS A 7 7.96 53.12 -0.81
CA LYS A 7 7.03 53.38 0.29
C LYS A 7 7.33 52.46 1.47
N ARG A 8 7.36 53.03 2.67
CA ARG A 8 7.65 52.32 3.92
C ARG A 8 6.38 51.68 4.47
N VAL A 9 6.39 50.37 4.61
CA VAL A 9 5.33 49.59 5.24
C VAL A 9 5.84 49.11 6.60
N VAL A 10 5.18 49.51 7.69
CA VAL A 10 5.49 49.00 9.02
C VAL A 10 4.44 47.97 9.43
N VAL A 11 4.88 46.79 9.85
CA VAL A 11 4.02 45.72 10.35
C VAL A 11 4.27 45.54 11.85
N VAL A 12 3.23 45.73 12.66
CA VAL A 12 3.31 45.55 14.12
C VAL A 12 2.72 44.18 14.47
N GLY A 13 3.60 43.24 14.83
CA GLY A 13 3.27 41.85 15.12
C GLY A 13 3.83 40.87 14.08
N LEU A 14 4.74 40.00 14.53
CA LEU A 14 5.35 38.93 13.73
C LEU A 14 4.70 37.56 14.05
N GLY A 15 3.37 37.53 14.05
CA GLY A 15 2.61 36.28 14.15
C GLY A 15 2.38 35.62 12.79
N MET A 16 1.69 34.47 12.78
CA MET A 16 1.37 33.72 11.55
C MET A 16 0.63 34.57 10.49
N VAL A 17 -0.22 35.53 10.92
CA VAL A 17 -0.92 36.44 9.99
C VAL A 17 -0.01 37.56 9.49
N GLY A 18 0.86 38.09 10.35
CA GLY A 18 1.83 39.13 9.98
C GLY A 18 2.82 38.61 8.92
N ILE A 19 3.38 37.42 9.11
CA ILE A 19 4.28 36.80 8.13
C ILE A 19 3.57 36.49 6.81
N ALA A 20 2.32 36.01 6.85
CA ALA A 20 1.54 35.76 5.64
C ALA A 20 1.27 37.04 4.84
N PHE A 21 1.08 38.19 5.50
CA PHE A 21 0.98 39.48 4.82
C PHE A 21 2.29 39.86 4.14
N ILE A 22 3.42 39.72 4.85
CA ILE A 22 4.75 40.06 4.35
C ILE A 22 5.09 39.21 3.12
N GLU A 23 4.90 37.90 3.18
CA GLU A 23 5.14 36.98 2.05
C GLU A 23 4.33 37.37 0.81
N LYS A 24 3.03 37.64 0.98
CA LYS A 24 2.14 38.02 -0.13
C LYS A 24 2.53 39.37 -0.71
N LEU A 25 2.85 40.34 0.15
CA LEU A 25 3.27 41.68 -0.29
C LEU A 25 4.58 41.61 -1.09
N LEU A 26 5.61 40.93 -0.57
CA LEU A 26 6.89 40.74 -1.27
C LEU A 26 6.71 39.99 -2.59
N LYS A 27 5.87 38.95 -2.60
CA LYS A 27 5.55 38.20 -3.83
C LYS A 27 4.88 39.06 -4.89
N TYR A 28 3.88 39.85 -4.51
CA TYR A 28 3.15 40.70 -5.43
C TYR A 28 3.96 41.93 -5.90
N ASP A 29 4.87 42.41 -5.06
CA ASP A 29 5.75 43.55 -5.36
C ASP A 29 7.10 43.16 -5.99
N ALA A 30 7.37 41.87 -6.20
CA ALA A 30 8.67 41.36 -6.66
C ALA A 30 9.19 42.05 -7.95
N LYS A 31 8.28 42.44 -8.86
CA LYS A 31 8.62 43.14 -10.11
C LYS A 31 8.70 44.65 -9.96
N ALA A 32 7.78 45.24 -9.20
CA ALA A 32 7.63 46.69 -9.11
C ALA A 32 8.53 47.33 -8.05
N LYS A 33 8.93 46.55 -7.03
CA LYS A 33 9.81 46.93 -5.92
C LYS A 33 9.43 48.28 -5.29
N LYS A 34 8.12 48.55 -5.15
CA LYS A 34 7.56 49.80 -4.66
C LYS A 34 7.62 49.93 -3.15
N TYR A 35 7.73 48.82 -2.41
CA TYR A 35 7.60 48.80 -0.96
C TYR A 35 8.89 48.34 -0.26
N SER A 36 9.15 48.94 0.91
CA SER A 36 10.16 48.49 1.88
C SER A 36 9.44 48.17 3.19
N VAL A 37 9.63 46.96 3.70
CA VAL A 37 8.88 46.43 4.85
C VAL A 37 9.75 46.44 6.11
N THR A 38 9.23 47.01 7.19
CA THR A 38 9.83 46.92 8.53
C THR A 38 8.84 46.25 9.47
N VAL A 39 9.29 45.21 10.18
CA VAL A 39 8.46 44.44 11.10
C VAL A 39 8.95 44.66 12.52
N VAL A 40 8.01 44.91 13.42
CA VAL A 40 8.27 45.11 14.85
C VAL A 40 7.51 44.03 15.61
N GLY A 41 8.24 43.10 16.23
CA GLY A 41 7.71 41.97 16.99
C GLY A 41 8.15 42.01 18.46
N GLU A 42 7.19 41.92 19.38
CA GLU A 42 7.46 41.91 20.83
C GLU A 42 8.19 40.64 21.30
N GLU A 43 7.87 39.49 20.70
CA GLU A 43 8.50 38.21 21.09
C GLU A 43 9.96 38.14 20.60
N PRO A 44 10.86 37.45 21.34
CA PRO A 44 12.27 37.31 20.97
C PRO A 44 12.50 36.22 19.91
N TYR A 45 11.46 35.87 19.13
CA TYR A 45 11.47 34.77 18.17
C TYR A 45 10.99 35.26 16.80
N LEU A 46 11.48 34.62 15.73
CA LEU A 46 10.92 34.79 14.38
C LEU A 46 9.48 34.23 14.31
N ALA A 47 8.78 34.48 13.21
CA ALA A 47 7.41 34.00 13.06
C ALA A 47 7.38 32.46 13.16
N TYR A 48 6.61 31.94 14.11
CA TYR A 48 6.49 30.50 14.36
C TYR A 48 5.03 30.03 14.33
N ASN A 49 4.85 28.72 14.14
CA ASN A 49 3.56 28.07 14.08
C ASN A 49 2.94 27.93 15.48
N ARG A 50 2.10 28.90 15.86
CA ARG A 50 1.39 28.91 17.14
C ARG A 50 0.28 27.84 17.24
N VAL A 51 -0.19 27.30 16.12
CA VAL A 51 -1.14 26.16 16.12
C VAL A 51 -0.41 24.86 16.48
N GLY A 52 0.90 24.79 16.24
CA GLY A 52 1.75 23.64 16.54
C GLY A 52 2.38 23.64 17.93
N LEU A 53 1.94 24.50 18.87
CA LEU A 53 2.63 24.68 20.16
C LEU A 53 2.78 23.40 21.00
N THR A 54 1.92 22.40 20.80
CA THR A 54 2.04 21.12 21.50
C THR A 54 3.31 20.37 21.09
N THR A 55 3.78 20.48 19.84
CA THR A 55 5.01 19.79 19.39
C THR A 55 6.27 20.35 20.08
N PHE A 56 6.24 21.60 20.57
CA PHE A 56 7.31 22.15 21.40
C PHE A 56 7.58 21.27 22.63
N PHE A 57 6.56 20.57 23.14
CA PHE A 57 6.66 19.62 24.24
C PHE A 57 7.32 18.28 23.85
N GLU A 58 7.71 18.10 22.59
CA GLU A 58 8.51 16.96 22.13
C GLU A 58 9.99 17.34 21.99
N HIS A 59 10.31 18.47 21.34
CA HIS A 59 11.69 18.83 20.97
C HIS A 59 12.33 19.97 21.79
N ARG A 60 11.53 20.83 22.45
CA ARG A 60 11.99 22.05 23.19
C ARG A 60 12.81 23.04 22.36
N LYS A 61 12.63 23.06 21.04
CA LYS A 61 13.35 23.93 20.10
C LYS A 61 12.39 24.82 19.34
N VAL A 62 12.50 26.14 19.46
CA VAL A 62 11.56 27.07 18.81
C VAL A 62 11.80 27.11 17.30
N GLU A 63 13.03 26.85 16.88
CA GLU A 63 13.49 26.87 15.50
C GLU A 63 12.73 25.86 14.63
N GLU A 64 12.33 24.72 15.21
CA GLU A 64 11.52 23.70 14.52
C GLU A 64 10.06 24.14 14.29
N LEU A 65 9.64 25.25 14.91
CA LEU A 65 8.32 25.86 14.71
C LEU A 65 8.35 27.05 13.74
N TYR A 66 9.52 27.50 13.28
CA TYR A 66 9.59 28.67 12.41
C TYR A 66 8.84 28.47 11.10
N MET A 67 8.08 29.50 10.70
CA MET A 67 7.27 29.52 9.49
C MET A 67 8.13 29.65 8.23
N ASN A 68 9.28 30.32 8.35
CA ASN A 68 10.32 30.40 7.35
C ASN A 68 11.68 30.16 8.01
N PRO A 69 12.66 29.58 7.29
CA PRO A 69 14.00 29.44 7.80
C PRO A 69 14.64 30.81 8.04
N GLU A 70 15.62 30.90 8.95
CA GLU A 70 16.26 32.17 9.31
C GLU A 70 16.87 32.87 8.09
N GLU A 71 17.40 32.09 7.16
CA GLU A 71 18.01 32.54 5.91
C GLU A 71 17.04 33.38 5.07
N TRP A 72 15.75 33.04 5.04
CA TRP A 72 14.73 33.75 4.26
C TRP A 72 14.61 35.22 4.68
N TYR A 73 14.70 35.48 5.99
CA TYR A 73 14.70 36.84 6.55
C TYR A 73 15.98 37.59 6.21
N THR A 74 17.11 36.88 6.05
CA THR A 74 18.40 37.49 5.71
C THR A 74 18.58 37.73 4.21
N GLU A 75 18.09 36.85 3.34
CA GLU A 75 18.14 37.01 1.88
C GLU A 75 17.25 38.15 1.40
N SER A 76 16.15 38.40 2.11
CA SER A 76 15.18 39.46 1.83
C SER A 76 15.60 40.85 2.33
N LYS A 77 16.82 41.01 2.88
CA LYS A 77 17.34 42.24 3.54
C LYS A 77 17.23 43.53 2.72
N SER A 78 17.17 43.45 1.39
CA SER A 78 16.98 44.64 0.54
C SER A 78 15.55 45.20 0.56
N SER A 79 14.59 44.45 1.08
CA SER A 79 13.15 44.78 1.07
C SER A 79 12.41 44.47 2.37
N LEU A 80 13.01 43.71 3.30
CA LEU A 80 12.44 43.32 4.59
C LEU A 80 13.46 43.52 5.72
N ASN A 81 13.07 44.29 6.74
CA ASN A 81 13.81 44.48 7.99
C ASN A 81 12.96 43.95 9.15
N CYS A 82 13.51 43.04 9.95
CA CYS A 82 12.79 42.37 11.04
C CYS A 82 13.42 42.71 12.39
N HIS A 83 12.65 43.32 13.28
CA HIS A 83 13.06 43.69 14.65
C HIS A 83 12.24 42.88 15.65
N ILE A 84 12.85 41.82 16.17
CA ILE A 84 12.31 40.97 17.26
C ILE A 84 12.72 41.52 18.62
N ASN A 85 12.03 41.13 19.69
CA ASN A 85 12.21 41.69 21.03
C ASN A 85 12.00 43.22 21.07
N THR A 86 11.17 43.74 20.16
CA THR A 86 10.87 45.17 20.01
C THR A 86 9.37 45.35 20.15
N LYS A 87 8.92 45.82 21.31
CA LYS A 87 7.50 46.07 21.59
C LYS A 87 7.11 47.47 21.13
N ALA A 88 6.18 47.58 20.18
CA ALA A 88 5.53 48.85 19.87
C ALA A 88 4.68 49.32 21.06
N THR A 89 4.80 50.59 21.45
CA THR A 89 4.13 51.18 22.62
C THR A 89 3.21 52.33 22.26
N HIS A 90 3.47 53.04 21.17
CA HIS A 90 2.65 54.18 20.73
C HIS A 90 2.65 54.33 19.21
N ILE A 91 1.53 54.84 18.67
CA ILE A 91 1.37 55.20 17.26
C ILE A 91 1.11 56.71 17.21
N ASP A 92 2.08 57.47 16.71
CA ASP A 92 1.91 58.90 16.42
C ASP A 92 1.33 59.02 15.00
N THR A 93 0.01 59.20 14.90
CA THR A 93 -0.69 59.26 13.62
C THR A 93 -0.42 60.54 12.83
N ASP A 94 -0.04 61.62 13.52
CA ASP A 94 0.25 62.92 12.90
C ASP A 94 1.63 62.92 12.24
N LYS A 95 2.63 62.37 12.92
CA LYS A 95 4.00 62.22 12.39
C LYS A 95 4.19 60.94 11.56
N LYS A 96 3.23 60.02 11.62
CA LYS A 96 3.28 58.67 11.02
C LYS A 96 4.49 57.86 11.48
N ILE A 97 4.61 57.66 12.80
CA ILE A 97 5.73 56.93 13.43
C ILE A 97 5.20 55.92 14.45
N ILE A 98 5.87 54.76 14.53
CA ILE A 98 5.72 53.79 15.63
C ILE A 98 6.85 53.97 16.63
N GLU A 99 6.51 54.22 17.88
CA GLU A 99 7.46 54.27 18.99
C GLU A 99 7.52 52.93 19.70
N CYS A 100 8.72 52.48 20.06
CA CYS A 100 8.96 51.18 20.67
C CYS A 100 9.54 51.31 22.09
N ALA A 101 9.32 50.29 22.92
CA ALA A 101 9.77 50.25 24.32
C ALA A 101 11.30 50.36 24.49
N ASN A 102 12.07 50.00 23.46
CA ASN A 102 13.53 50.11 23.43
C ASN A 102 14.02 51.53 23.06
N GLY A 103 13.12 52.49 22.85
CA GLY A 103 13.43 53.88 22.48
C GLY A 103 13.59 54.10 20.97
N GLU A 104 13.48 53.07 20.14
CA GLU A 104 13.53 53.20 18.69
C GLU A 104 12.19 53.68 18.12
N SER A 105 12.26 54.38 16.98
CA SER A 105 11.10 54.92 16.28
C SER A 105 11.14 54.60 14.80
N TYR A 106 10.03 54.06 14.26
CA TYR A 106 9.95 53.60 12.87
C TYR A 106 8.90 54.40 12.10
N PRO A 107 9.30 55.24 11.13
CA PRO A 107 8.36 56.01 10.33
C PRO A 107 7.71 55.14 9.26
N TYR A 108 6.42 55.38 9.00
CA TYR A 108 5.63 54.59 8.05
C TYR A 108 4.91 55.47 7.02
N ASP A 109 4.71 54.93 5.83
CA ASP A 109 3.74 55.46 4.87
C ASP A 109 2.44 54.64 4.92
N ILE A 110 2.56 53.34 5.23
CA ILE A 110 1.45 52.42 5.50
C ILE A 110 1.76 51.65 6.79
N LEU A 111 0.80 51.53 7.69
CA LEU A 111 0.90 50.75 8.92
C LEU A 111 -0.07 49.57 8.89
N VAL A 112 0.42 48.38 9.23
CA VAL A 112 -0.39 47.16 9.35
C VAL A 112 -0.29 46.61 10.78
N LEU A 113 -1.40 46.63 11.49
CA LEU A 113 -1.54 46.09 12.84
C LEU A 113 -1.93 44.61 12.76
N ALA A 114 -0.99 43.74 13.12
CA ALA A 114 -1.14 42.29 13.19
C ALA A 114 -0.84 41.77 14.61
N THR A 115 -1.28 42.53 15.61
CA THR A 115 -0.99 42.33 17.05
C THR A 115 -1.62 41.08 17.65
N GLY A 116 -2.61 40.47 16.98
CA GLY A 116 -3.24 39.24 17.43
C GLY A 116 -4.09 39.41 18.68
N SER A 117 -3.99 38.46 19.61
CA SER A 117 -4.80 38.41 20.84
C SER A 117 -4.00 37.88 22.04
N ASP A 118 -4.47 38.21 23.25
CA ASP A 118 -3.98 37.69 24.53
C ASP A 118 -4.87 36.56 25.05
N ALA A 119 -4.30 35.63 25.83
CA ALA A 119 -5.10 34.64 26.56
C ALA A 119 -5.94 35.31 27.65
N ILE A 120 -7.19 34.86 27.80
CA ILE A 120 -8.09 35.35 28.85
C ILE A 120 -7.74 34.66 30.17
N LEU A 121 -7.44 35.47 31.19
CA LEU A 121 -7.38 35.06 32.59
C LEU A 121 -8.62 35.56 33.34
N PRO A 122 -9.28 34.73 34.18
CA PRO A 122 -10.48 35.12 34.90
C PRO A 122 -10.13 35.95 36.15
N ARG A 123 -9.76 37.21 35.95
CA ARG A 123 -9.31 38.13 37.03
C ARG A 123 -10.34 38.41 38.14
N MET A 124 -11.59 37.98 37.95
CA MET A 124 -12.66 38.11 38.94
C MET A 124 -12.64 36.97 39.98
N ILE A 125 -11.91 35.89 39.73
CA ILE A 125 -11.80 34.73 40.61
C ILE A 125 -10.72 35.01 41.67
N LYS A 126 -11.03 34.77 42.95
CA LYS A 126 -10.06 34.92 44.03
C LYS A 126 -8.90 33.92 43.84
N GLY A 127 -7.66 34.41 43.90
CA GLY A 127 -6.44 33.62 43.71
C GLY A 127 -6.05 33.38 42.24
N TRP A 128 -6.57 34.18 41.30
CA TRP A 128 -6.21 34.11 39.87
C TRP A 128 -4.73 34.40 39.59
N ASP A 129 -4.04 35.09 40.50
CA ASP A 129 -2.64 35.51 40.46
C ASP A 129 -1.73 34.62 41.33
N ALA A 130 -2.22 33.46 41.76
CA ALA A 130 -1.44 32.50 42.54
C ALA A 130 -0.25 31.92 41.77
N ASN A 131 0.82 31.62 42.49
CA ASN A 131 1.96 30.87 41.95
C ASN A 131 1.49 29.44 41.61
N GLY A 132 1.54 29.09 40.33
CA GLY A 132 0.97 27.85 39.80
C GLY A 132 -0.16 28.07 38.80
N VAL A 133 -0.54 29.32 38.52
CA VAL A 133 -1.52 29.67 37.48
C VAL A 133 -0.82 30.08 36.18
N PHE A 134 -1.18 29.42 35.08
CA PHE A 134 -0.61 29.61 33.75
C PHE A 134 -1.70 29.79 32.68
N VAL A 135 -1.26 30.20 31.49
CA VAL A 135 -2.06 30.22 30.25
C VAL A 135 -1.33 29.46 29.15
N TYR A 136 -2.05 29.12 28.09
CA TYR A 136 -1.48 28.44 26.93
C TYR A 136 -1.60 29.34 25.68
N ARG A 137 -0.53 30.08 25.34
CA ARG A 137 -0.57 31.03 24.22
C ARG A 137 0.73 31.25 23.46
N ASN A 138 1.85 31.46 24.12
CA ASN A 138 3.14 31.71 23.47
C ASN A 138 4.27 30.87 24.10
N ILE A 139 5.46 30.86 23.49
CA ILE A 139 6.61 30.07 23.95
C ILE A 139 7.06 30.44 25.37
N ASP A 140 6.98 31.72 25.75
CA ASP A 140 7.36 32.16 27.10
C ASP A 140 6.40 31.61 28.17
N ASP A 141 5.10 31.57 27.86
CA ASP A 141 4.09 30.92 28.72
C ASP A 141 4.39 29.43 28.90
N LEU A 142 4.74 28.73 27.81
CA LEU A 142 5.09 27.31 27.86
C LEU A 142 6.36 27.07 28.66
N ASN A 143 7.40 27.87 28.47
CA ASN A 143 8.66 27.77 29.22
C ASN A 143 8.44 27.99 30.72
N LYS A 144 7.61 28.98 31.10
CA LYS A 144 7.21 29.20 32.50
C LYS A 144 6.48 27.99 33.08
N LEU A 145 5.51 27.44 32.33
CA LEU A 145 4.78 26.24 32.74
C LEU A 145 5.72 25.04 32.89
N ILE A 146 6.58 24.76 31.91
CA ILE A 146 7.55 23.65 31.93
C ILE A 146 8.46 23.75 33.16
N LYS A 147 9.05 24.94 33.37
CA LYS A 147 9.98 25.20 34.48
C LYS A 147 9.30 24.94 35.82
N PHE A 148 8.12 25.52 36.03
CA PHE A 148 7.38 25.35 37.29
C PHE A 148 6.93 23.90 37.51
N SER A 149 6.45 23.23 36.45
CA SER A 149 5.99 21.84 36.52
C SER A 149 7.10 20.87 36.93
N GLY A 150 8.34 21.14 36.52
CA GLY A 150 9.51 20.34 36.90
C GLY A 150 9.76 20.26 38.41
N ASP A 151 9.37 21.30 39.15
CA ASP A 151 9.52 21.41 40.60
C ASP A 151 8.32 20.81 41.37
N LYS A 152 7.27 20.36 40.67
CA LYS A 152 6.00 19.87 41.24
C LYS A 152 5.72 18.40 40.89
N LYS A 153 6.76 17.56 40.80
CA LYS A 153 6.62 16.14 40.43
C LYS A 153 5.69 15.38 41.38
N GLY A 154 4.82 14.54 40.83
CA GLY A 154 3.87 13.69 41.57
C GLY A 154 2.59 14.39 42.06
N THR A 155 2.42 15.67 41.74
CA THR A 155 1.21 16.46 42.05
C THR A 155 0.14 16.33 40.95
N ASN A 156 -1.04 16.93 41.15
CA ASN A 156 -2.09 17.00 40.12
C ASN A 156 -2.05 18.34 39.38
N GLY A 157 -2.34 18.29 38.08
CA GLY A 157 -2.52 19.47 37.24
C GLY A 157 -3.97 19.62 36.79
N VAL A 158 -4.43 20.86 36.62
CA VAL A 158 -5.78 21.19 36.16
C VAL A 158 -5.70 22.07 34.91
N VAL A 159 -6.54 21.78 33.92
CA VAL A 159 -6.75 22.65 32.75
C VAL A 159 -8.18 23.14 32.74
N VAL A 160 -8.38 24.45 32.61
CA VAL A 160 -9.72 25.06 32.59
C VAL A 160 -10.06 25.52 31.18
N GLY A 161 -11.10 24.92 30.62
CA GLY A 161 -11.56 25.09 29.24
C GLY A 161 -11.37 23.81 28.43
N GLY A 162 -12.45 23.31 27.83
CA GLY A 162 -12.52 22.17 26.93
C GLY A 162 -12.66 22.56 25.46
N GLY A 163 -12.16 23.74 25.10
CA GLY A 163 -12.02 24.18 23.71
C GLY A 163 -10.74 23.63 23.05
N LEU A 164 -10.44 24.10 21.84
CA LEU A 164 -9.26 23.69 21.05
C LEU A 164 -7.97 23.78 21.88
N LEU A 165 -7.68 24.99 22.39
CA LEU A 165 -6.47 25.27 23.18
C LEU A 165 -6.45 24.52 24.51
N GLY A 166 -7.60 24.22 25.09
CA GLY A 166 -7.69 23.52 26.37
C GLY A 166 -7.32 22.05 26.25
N LEU A 167 -7.78 21.39 25.19
CA LEU A 167 -7.38 20.00 24.91
C LEU A 167 -5.89 19.91 24.55
N GLU A 168 -5.35 20.90 23.82
CA GLU A 168 -3.90 21.00 23.56
C GLU A 168 -3.10 21.26 24.83
N ALA A 169 -3.56 22.16 25.70
CA ALA A 169 -2.91 22.43 26.98
C ALA A 169 -2.92 21.19 27.90
N ALA A 170 -4.02 20.42 27.93
CA ALA A 170 -4.09 19.17 28.68
C ALA A 170 -3.11 18.12 28.17
N LYS A 171 -2.95 18.01 26.84
CA LYS A 171 -1.92 17.16 26.23
C LYS A 171 -0.52 17.62 26.59
N ALA A 172 -0.24 18.90 26.43
CA ALA A 172 1.05 19.48 26.76
C ALA A 172 1.44 19.22 28.23
N MET A 173 0.49 19.36 29.17
CA MET A 173 0.74 19.04 30.58
C MET A 173 0.91 17.54 30.84
N LEU A 174 0.19 16.68 30.11
CA LEU A 174 0.36 15.23 30.20
C LEU A 174 1.76 14.79 29.72
N ASP A 175 2.25 15.37 28.63
CA ASP A 175 3.55 15.05 28.02
C ASP A 175 4.76 15.54 28.83
N LEU A 176 4.53 16.33 29.88
CA LEU A 176 5.58 16.64 30.84
C LEU A 176 5.93 15.47 31.75
N GLU A 177 5.04 14.48 31.87
CA GLU A 177 5.19 13.28 32.70
C GLU A 177 5.57 13.57 34.18
N CYS A 178 5.34 14.80 34.65
CA CYS A 178 5.61 15.22 36.02
C CYS A 178 4.37 15.19 36.90
N TYR A 179 3.18 15.18 36.32
CA TYR A 179 1.92 15.14 37.06
C TYR A 179 1.45 13.70 37.25
N LYS A 180 0.90 13.40 38.43
CA LYS A 180 0.23 12.13 38.73
C LYS A 180 -1.07 11.99 37.95
N LYS A 181 -1.78 13.12 37.77
CA LYS A 181 -3.09 13.19 37.11
C LYS A 181 -3.30 14.57 36.51
N ILE A 182 -3.95 14.62 35.35
CA ILE A 182 -4.44 15.84 34.71
C ILE A 182 -5.96 15.84 34.68
N ASP A 183 -6.58 16.88 35.22
CA ASP A 183 -8.03 17.11 35.19
C ASP A 183 -8.36 18.27 34.24
N LEU A 184 -9.19 18.02 33.23
CA LEU A 184 -9.74 19.07 32.37
C LEU A 184 -11.14 19.45 32.85
N ILE A 185 -11.38 20.73 33.03
CA ILE A 185 -12.63 21.30 33.54
C ILE A 185 -13.31 22.08 32.42
N GLU A 186 -14.51 21.68 32.04
CA GLU A 186 -15.31 22.37 31.02
C GLU A 186 -16.70 22.72 31.56
N LYS A 187 -17.13 23.96 31.33
CA LYS A 187 -18.42 24.46 31.80
C LYS A 187 -19.59 23.96 30.94
N SER A 188 -19.35 23.63 29.68
CA SER A 188 -20.34 23.10 28.75
C SER A 188 -20.64 21.62 29.02
N ARG A 189 -21.73 21.13 28.42
CA ARG A 189 -22.15 19.71 28.43
C ARG A 189 -21.22 18.77 27.67
N HIS A 190 -20.31 19.31 26.88
CA HIS A 190 -19.35 18.58 26.05
C HIS A 190 -18.17 19.47 25.68
N VAL A 191 -17.03 18.84 25.38
CA VAL A 191 -15.86 19.54 24.84
C VAL A 191 -16.11 20.00 23.40
N LEU A 192 -15.37 21.03 22.96
CA LEU A 192 -15.45 21.59 21.61
C LEU A 192 -16.85 22.09 21.23
N SER A 193 -17.57 22.66 22.20
CA SER A 193 -18.97 23.07 22.06
C SER A 193 -19.25 24.12 20.97
N ARG A 194 -18.20 24.79 20.47
CA ARG A 194 -18.27 25.74 19.35
C ARG A 194 -18.04 25.09 17.98
N GLN A 195 -17.51 23.87 17.92
CA GLN A 195 -17.12 23.20 16.68
C GLN A 195 -17.98 21.97 16.38
N ILE A 196 -18.45 21.26 17.40
CA ILE A 196 -19.16 19.99 17.25
C ILE A 196 -20.37 19.87 18.19
N ASP A 197 -21.28 18.95 17.85
CA ASP A 197 -22.45 18.65 18.67
C ASP A 197 -22.10 17.83 19.92
N GLU A 198 -23.10 17.67 20.79
CA GLU A 198 -22.94 16.99 22.08
C GLU A 198 -22.53 15.52 21.93
N THR A 199 -23.01 14.84 20.88
CA THR A 199 -22.69 13.42 20.65
C THR A 199 -21.22 13.27 20.27
N ALA A 200 -20.76 14.08 19.31
CA ALA A 200 -19.37 14.13 18.90
C ALA A 200 -18.46 14.56 20.06
N GLY A 201 -18.85 15.58 20.83
CA GLY A 201 -18.06 16.06 21.96
C GLY A 201 -17.92 15.06 23.10
N LYS A 202 -18.97 14.30 23.41
CA LYS A 202 -18.89 13.19 24.39
C LYS A 202 -17.96 12.08 23.90
N MET A 203 -18.00 11.73 22.62
CA MET A 203 -17.07 10.76 22.04
C MET A 203 -15.61 11.22 22.11
N VAL A 204 -15.35 12.51 21.85
CA VAL A 204 -14.01 13.08 22.04
C VAL A 204 -13.59 13.00 23.50
N ALA A 205 -14.49 13.32 24.44
CA ALA A 205 -14.19 13.25 25.86
C ALA A 205 -13.84 11.81 26.31
N GLU A 206 -14.61 10.81 25.88
CA GLU A 206 -14.33 9.40 26.17
C GLU A 206 -12.96 8.95 25.64
N GLN A 207 -12.64 9.29 24.38
CA GLN A 207 -11.35 8.94 23.76
C GLN A 207 -10.18 9.65 24.46
N VAL A 208 -10.33 10.92 24.82
CA VAL A 208 -9.31 11.68 25.55
C VAL A 208 -9.12 11.13 26.96
N SER A 209 -10.17 10.69 27.63
CA SER A 209 -10.07 10.08 28.95
C SER A 209 -9.36 8.73 28.95
N GLN A 210 -9.51 7.93 27.89
CA GLN A 210 -8.71 6.70 27.70
C GLN A 210 -7.21 6.97 27.55
N LEU A 211 -6.83 8.20 27.18
CA LEU A 211 -5.44 8.62 27.01
C LEU A 211 -4.84 9.27 28.27
N GLY A 212 -5.57 9.28 29.38
CA GLY A 212 -5.05 9.68 30.70
C GLY A 212 -5.45 11.08 31.18
N VAL A 213 -6.33 11.79 30.47
CA VAL A 213 -6.88 13.09 30.92
C VAL A 213 -8.28 12.91 31.49
N ASN A 214 -8.47 13.22 32.77
CA ASN A 214 -9.79 13.13 33.40
C ASN A 214 -10.65 14.35 33.03
N ILE A 215 -11.72 14.16 32.26
CA ILE A 215 -12.57 15.27 31.81
C ILE A 215 -13.77 15.42 32.75
N ASN A 216 -13.95 16.63 33.28
CA ASN A 216 -15.07 17.01 34.12
C ASN A 216 -15.90 18.06 33.37
N LEU A 217 -17.07 17.64 32.86
CA LEU A 217 -18.02 18.48 32.14
C LEU A 217 -18.99 19.16 33.10
N GLU A 218 -19.66 20.21 32.65
CA GLU A 218 -20.61 21.01 33.43
C GLU A 218 -20.05 21.54 34.77
N LYS A 219 -18.72 21.76 34.83
CA LYS A 219 -18.05 22.32 36.01
C LYS A 219 -17.40 23.66 35.71
N GLY A 220 -17.66 24.65 36.56
CA GLY A 220 -17.03 25.97 36.53
C GLY A 220 -16.17 26.22 37.76
N VAL A 221 -15.11 27.00 37.62
CA VAL A 221 -14.21 27.37 38.73
C VAL A 221 -14.74 28.63 39.41
N SER A 222 -14.90 28.58 40.73
CA SER A 222 -15.40 29.68 41.55
C SER A 222 -14.26 30.43 42.28
N SER A 223 -13.26 29.71 42.81
CA SER A 223 -12.09 30.28 43.48
C SER A 223 -10.90 29.32 43.52
N MET A 224 -9.70 29.86 43.74
CA MET A 224 -8.46 29.09 43.89
C MET A 224 -8.06 29.04 45.37
N LYS A 225 -7.57 27.89 45.84
CA LYS A 225 -6.99 27.74 47.17
C LYS A 225 -5.49 27.99 47.11
N THR A 226 -5.01 28.81 48.05
CA THR A 226 -3.59 29.15 48.15
C THR A 226 -3.07 28.90 49.57
N ASP A 227 -1.78 28.59 49.67
CA ASP A 227 -1.06 28.63 50.95
C ASP A 227 -0.71 30.08 51.37
N GLU A 228 -0.01 30.22 52.50
CA GLU A 228 0.45 31.52 53.04
C GLU A 228 1.44 32.25 52.12
N ASN A 229 2.08 31.54 51.19
CA ASN A 229 3.04 32.07 50.21
C ASN A 229 2.41 32.30 48.82
N ASN A 230 1.07 32.29 48.74
CA ASN A 230 0.31 32.44 47.50
C ASN A 230 0.58 31.31 46.47
N ASN A 231 1.00 30.12 46.90
CA ASN A 231 1.10 28.96 46.02
C ASN A 231 -0.23 28.25 45.91
N LEU A 232 -0.58 27.82 44.71
CA LEU A 232 -1.80 27.06 44.44
C LEU A 232 -1.77 25.69 45.14
N THR A 233 -2.83 25.38 45.88
CA THR A 233 -3.04 24.08 46.56
C THR A 233 -4.30 23.36 46.11
N GLY A 234 -5.22 24.05 45.43
CA GLY A 234 -6.43 23.44 44.87
C GLY A 234 -7.38 24.42 44.20
N VAL A 235 -8.46 23.90 43.64
CA VAL A 235 -9.51 24.66 42.94
C VAL A 235 -10.86 24.34 43.56
N ILE A 236 -11.69 25.36 43.79
CA ILE A 236 -13.08 25.25 44.24
C ILE A 236 -13.98 25.50 43.04
N PHE A 237 -15.00 24.67 42.88
CA PHE A 237 -15.96 24.76 41.78
C PHE A 237 -17.23 25.53 42.18
N ASP A 238 -18.09 25.80 41.20
CA ASP A 238 -19.37 26.48 41.40
C ASP A 238 -20.36 25.66 42.26
N ASP A 239 -20.20 24.35 42.33
CA ASP A 239 -21.01 23.40 43.14
C ASP A 239 -20.43 23.15 44.54
N GLU A 240 -19.49 23.99 44.98
CA GLU A 240 -18.73 23.87 46.24
C GLU A 240 -17.83 22.63 46.34
N SER A 241 -17.78 21.75 45.33
CA SER A 241 -16.82 20.66 45.27
C SER A 241 -15.40 21.19 45.00
N GLU A 242 -14.39 20.41 45.37
CA GLU A 242 -12.99 20.84 45.33
C GLU A 242 -12.08 19.77 44.72
N ILE A 243 -10.99 20.21 44.10
CA ILE A 243 -9.90 19.34 43.64
C ILE A 243 -8.54 19.87 44.11
N GLU A 244 -7.70 18.97 44.61
CA GLU A 244 -6.32 19.28 44.98
C GLU A 244 -5.44 19.33 43.72
N CYS A 245 -4.70 20.42 43.54
CA CYS A 245 -3.74 20.58 42.44
C CYS A 245 -2.70 21.65 42.77
N SER A 246 -1.50 21.50 42.19
CA SER A 246 -0.44 22.51 42.34
C SER A 246 -0.29 23.42 41.12
N THR A 247 -0.95 23.06 40.01
CA THR A 247 -0.84 23.79 38.74
C THR A 247 -2.20 23.89 38.05
N VAL A 248 -2.57 25.09 37.60
CA VAL A 248 -3.73 25.34 36.73
C VAL A 248 -3.30 26.04 35.45
N CYS A 249 -3.75 25.54 34.30
CA CYS A 249 -3.62 26.23 33.02
C CYS A 249 -4.99 26.67 32.49
N PHE A 250 -5.17 27.98 32.30
CA PHE A 250 -6.40 28.54 31.74
C PHE A 250 -6.33 28.62 30.21
N ALA A 251 -7.34 28.03 29.56
CA ALA A 251 -7.55 28.04 28.11
C ALA A 251 -9.00 28.41 27.78
N ILE A 252 -9.50 29.47 28.40
CA ILE A 252 -10.93 29.90 28.36
C ILE A 252 -11.26 30.92 27.26
N GLY A 253 -10.37 31.07 26.28
CA GLY A 253 -10.53 31.96 25.13
C GLY A 253 -9.44 33.04 25.06
N VAL A 254 -9.57 33.89 24.04
CA VAL A 254 -8.62 34.96 23.74
C VAL A 254 -9.31 36.31 23.60
N LYS A 255 -8.56 37.39 23.87
CA LYS A 255 -9.01 38.78 23.77
C LYS A 255 -8.16 39.52 22.73
N PRO A 256 -8.75 40.15 21.70
CA PRO A 256 -8.02 40.96 20.72
C PRO A 256 -7.11 42.02 21.37
N ARG A 257 -5.87 42.15 20.87
CA ARG A 257 -4.91 43.17 21.33
C ARG A 257 -5.15 44.49 20.59
N ASP A 258 -5.99 45.32 21.21
CA ASP A 258 -6.42 46.64 20.71
C ASP A 258 -5.85 47.82 21.50
N ASP A 259 -4.88 47.57 22.40
CA ASP A 259 -4.27 48.57 23.29
C ASP A 259 -3.58 49.70 22.52
N LEU A 260 -2.78 49.38 21.50
CA LEU A 260 -2.16 50.38 20.63
C LEU A 260 -3.21 51.22 19.90
N ALA A 261 -4.27 50.60 19.38
CA ALA A 261 -5.34 51.30 18.68
C ALA A 261 -6.09 52.27 19.59
N ARG A 262 -6.38 51.86 20.84
CA ARG A 262 -7.00 52.74 21.85
C ARG A 262 -6.11 53.94 22.17
N SER A 263 -4.81 53.73 22.34
CA SER A 263 -3.86 54.83 22.62
C SER A 263 -3.68 55.80 21.44
N ALA A 264 -3.98 55.34 20.22
CA ALA A 264 -3.87 56.08 18.98
C ALA A 264 -5.21 56.65 18.48
N ASN A 265 -6.27 56.62 19.30
CA ASN A 265 -7.62 57.06 18.96
C ASN A 265 -8.22 56.39 17.71
N LEU A 266 -7.82 55.16 17.40
CA LEU A 266 -8.49 54.34 16.38
C LEU A 266 -9.82 53.82 16.94
N GLU A 267 -10.79 53.61 16.04
CA GLU A 267 -12.08 53.03 16.43
C GLU A 267 -11.90 51.56 16.86
N VAL A 268 -12.50 51.20 18.00
CA VAL A 268 -12.39 49.87 18.60
C VAL A 268 -13.78 49.36 18.94
N GLY A 269 -14.04 48.09 18.63
CA GLY A 269 -15.35 47.47 18.76
C GLY A 269 -15.79 47.31 20.22
N GLN A 270 -17.10 47.23 20.44
CA GLN A 270 -17.69 47.06 21.79
C GLN A 270 -17.22 45.78 22.50
N ARG A 271 -16.90 44.73 21.74
CA ARG A 271 -16.38 43.45 22.25
C ARG A 271 -14.84 43.36 22.19
N GLY A 272 -14.17 44.48 21.93
CA GLY A 272 -12.74 44.56 21.67
C GLY A 272 -12.39 44.32 20.20
N GLY A 273 -11.14 44.67 19.84
CA GLY A 273 -10.62 44.57 18.48
C GLY A 273 -10.79 45.85 17.66
N ILE A 274 -9.84 46.11 16.78
CA ILE A 274 -9.72 47.32 15.96
C ILE A 274 -10.77 47.26 14.86
N VAL A 275 -11.67 48.25 14.78
CA VAL A 275 -12.73 48.26 13.78
C VAL A 275 -12.13 48.45 12.39
N VAL A 276 -12.52 47.59 11.46
CA VAL A 276 -12.06 47.65 10.07
C VAL A 276 -13.22 47.54 9.08
N ASN A 277 -13.06 48.23 7.95
CA ASN A 277 -13.98 48.18 6.81
C ASN A 277 -13.78 46.91 5.97
N ASP A 278 -14.57 46.76 4.90
CA ASP A 278 -14.47 45.62 3.97
C ASP A 278 -13.13 45.55 3.22
N ASP A 279 -12.38 46.65 3.10
CA ASP A 279 -11.01 46.69 2.58
C ASP A 279 -9.93 46.55 3.67
N LEU A 280 -10.36 46.29 4.91
CA LEU A 280 -9.56 46.09 6.13
C LEU A 280 -8.81 47.32 6.63
N ARG A 281 -9.19 48.50 6.13
CA ARG A 281 -8.72 49.78 6.64
C ARG A 281 -9.42 50.14 7.94
N THR A 282 -8.68 50.74 8.87
CA THR A 282 -9.20 51.28 10.14
C THR A 282 -9.89 52.63 9.93
N SER A 283 -10.25 53.33 11.02
CA SER A 283 -10.73 54.71 10.97
C SER A 283 -9.70 55.70 10.39
N MET A 284 -8.42 55.30 10.23
CA MET A 284 -7.36 56.11 9.65
C MET A 284 -6.95 55.63 8.24
N PRO A 285 -6.80 56.53 7.24
CA PRO A 285 -6.61 56.18 5.83
C PRO A 285 -5.42 55.26 5.48
N ASP A 286 -4.34 55.32 6.26
CA ASP A 286 -3.08 54.61 5.99
C ASP A 286 -2.79 53.49 7.01
N ILE A 287 -3.76 53.15 7.85
CA ILE A 287 -3.63 52.13 8.91
C ILE A 287 -4.63 51.00 8.66
N TYR A 288 -4.11 49.78 8.59
CA TYR A 288 -4.87 48.54 8.39
C TYR A 288 -4.74 47.67 9.63
N ALA A 289 -5.74 46.82 9.90
CA ALA A 289 -5.64 45.78 10.92
C ALA A 289 -6.07 44.42 10.36
N ILE A 290 -5.30 43.38 10.67
CA ILE A 290 -5.50 42.03 10.14
C ILE A 290 -5.29 40.97 11.22
N GLY A 291 -5.99 39.83 11.09
CA GLY A 291 -5.93 38.73 12.06
C GLY A 291 -6.82 38.97 13.28
N GLU A 292 -6.46 38.35 14.42
CA GLU A 292 -7.33 38.31 15.61
C GLU A 292 -7.55 39.68 16.27
N CYS A 293 -6.68 40.66 16.01
CA CYS A 293 -6.87 42.02 16.52
C CYS A 293 -7.92 42.80 15.73
N ALA A 294 -8.29 42.38 14.52
CA ALA A 294 -9.24 43.07 13.66
C ALA A 294 -10.69 42.66 13.98
N SER A 295 -11.55 43.66 14.16
CA SER A 295 -12.99 43.53 14.33
C SER A 295 -13.70 43.94 13.04
N TRP A 296 -13.97 42.98 12.17
CA TRP A 296 -14.72 43.19 10.93
C TRP A 296 -16.22 42.95 11.18
N ARG A 297 -17.04 43.97 10.91
CA ARG A 297 -18.50 43.95 11.15
C ARG A 297 -18.88 43.51 12.59
N GLY A 298 -18.09 43.96 13.56
CA GLY A 298 -18.29 43.67 14.98
C GLY A 298 -17.83 42.29 15.45
N MET A 299 -17.10 41.54 14.60
CA MET A 299 -16.58 40.21 14.91
C MET A 299 -15.07 40.15 14.75
N ALA A 300 -14.38 39.60 15.76
CA ALA A 300 -12.98 39.18 15.68
C ALA A 300 -12.90 37.67 15.48
N TYR A 301 -12.06 37.23 14.55
CA TYR A 301 -11.94 35.82 14.18
C TYR A 301 -10.68 35.19 14.81
N GLY A 302 -10.88 34.27 15.75
CA GLY A 302 -9.80 33.52 16.44
C GLY A 302 -9.29 32.32 15.64
N LEU A 303 -9.11 32.45 14.32
CA LEU A 303 -8.64 31.39 13.43
C LEU A 303 -7.61 31.94 12.44
N ILE A 304 -6.66 31.08 12.05
CA ILE A 304 -5.60 31.46 11.11
C ILE A 304 -6.12 31.75 9.70
N ALA A 305 -7.02 30.91 9.17
CA ALA A 305 -7.49 31.03 7.78
C ALA A 305 -8.18 32.38 7.49
N PRO A 306 -9.11 32.88 8.34
CA PRO A 306 -9.63 34.23 8.21
C PRO A 306 -8.53 35.30 8.24
N GLY A 307 -7.54 35.18 9.13
CA GLY A 307 -6.42 36.13 9.22
C GLY A 307 -5.54 36.14 7.97
N VAL A 308 -5.24 34.98 7.40
CA VAL A 308 -4.46 34.86 6.14
C VAL A 308 -5.23 35.42 4.94
N ALA A 309 -6.56 35.28 4.92
CA ALA A 309 -7.41 35.91 3.92
C ALA A 309 -7.44 37.44 4.09
N MET A 310 -7.44 37.94 5.32
CA MET A 310 -7.29 39.37 5.60
C MET A 310 -5.95 39.90 5.08
N ALA A 311 -4.85 39.20 5.37
CA ALA A 311 -3.52 39.51 4.86
C ALA A 311 -3.47 39.57 3.32
N GLU A 312 -4.19 38.68 2.64
CA GLU A 312 -4.28 38.66 1.18
C GLU A 312 -4.95 39.90 0.60
N VAL A 313 -6.11 40.26 1.15
CA VAL A 313 -6.88 41.42 0.69
C VAL A 313 -6.04 42.69 0.80
N VAL A 314 -5.36 42.90 1.93
CA VAL A 314 -4.50 44.09 2.12
C VAL A 314 -3.30 44.04 1.15
N ALA A 315 -2.56 42.93 1.09
CA ALA A 315 -1.39 42.82 0.22
C ALA A 315 -1.75 43.01 -1.28
N PHE A 316 -2.87 42.42 -1.71
CA PHE A 316 -3.38 42.59 -3.07
C PHE A 316 -3.79 44.04 -3.34
N ASN A 317 -4.57 44.65 -2.43
CA ASN A 317 -5.05 46.02 -2.61
C ASN A 317 -3.92 47.05 -2.68
N LEU A 318 -2.82 46.82 -1.95
CA LEU A 318 -1.65 47.67 -1.98
C LEU A 318 -0.82 47.54 -3.27
N THR A 319 -0.85 46.40 -3.95
CA THR A 319 0.11 46.11 -5.04
C THR A 319 -0.54 45.94 -6.42
N GLN A 320 -1.75 45.37 -6.51
CA GLN A 320 -2.35 44.89 -7.76
C GLN A 320 -3.48 45.77 -8.31
N THR A 321 -3.91 46.79 -7.58
CA THR A 321 -5.08 47.63 -7.92
C THR A 321 -4.88 48.59 -9.09
N THR A 322 -3.66 48.69 -9.62
CA THR A 322 -3.42 49.41 -10.88
C THR A 322 -4.04 48.69 -12.07
N ASP A 323 -4.01 47.36 -12.06
CA ASP A 323 -4.46 46.51 -13.19
C ASP A 323 -5.72 45.70 -12.85
N HIS A 324 -6.17 45.72 -11.59
CA HIS A 324 -7.29 44.91 -11.08
C HIS A 324 -8.22 45.72 -10.19
N SER A 325 -9.49 45.30 -10.11
CA SER A 325 -10.42 45.86 -9.13
C SER A 325 -10.00 45.54 -7.68
N PRO A 326 -10.19 46.47 -6.72
CA PRO A 326 -9.94 46.21 -5.31
C PRO A 326 -10.72 45.01 -4.78
N GLN A 327 -10.08 44.22 -3.93
CA GLN A 327 -10.70 43.13 -3.21
C GLN A 327 -11.35 43.61 -1.91
N THR A 328 -12.41 42.92 -1.51
CA THR A 328 -13.06 43.08 -0.21
C THR A 328 -13.01 41.77 0.56
N PHE A 329 -12.83 41.88 1.88
CA PHE A 329 -12.95 40.76 2.80
C PHE A 329 -14.40 40.29 2.84
N LYS A 330 -14.58 38.98 2.71
CA LYS A 330 -15.88 38.31 2.68
C LYS A 330 -16.05 37.49 3.95
N THR A 331 -17.28 37.09 4.24
CA THR A 331 -17.56 36.18 5.36
C THR A 331 -16.62 34.98 5.29
N PRO A 332 -15.76 34.80 6.31
CA PRO A 332 -14.71 33.81 6.21
C PRO A 332 -15.25 32.41 6.47
N ASP A 333 -14.54 31.42 5.96
CA ASP A 333 -14.80 30.03 6.23
C ASP A 333 -14.36 29.66 7.66
N MET A 334 -15.30 29.17 8.45
CA MET A 334 -15.08 28.76 9.85
C MET A 334 -14.77 27.26 10.00
N SER A 335 -14.60 26.56 8.88
CA SER A 335 -14.23 25.14 8.85
C SER A 335 -12.90 24.90 9.54
N THR A 336 -12.82 23.84 10.33
CA THR A 336 -11.68 23.50 11.18
C THR A 336 -11.41 21.99 11.07
N LYS A 337 -10.14 21.60 10.90
CA LYS A 337 -9.69 20.21 10.94
C LYS A 337 -8.47 20.12 11.86
N LEU A 338 -8.55 19.26 12.87
CA LEU A 338 -7.57 19.19 13.95
C LEU A 338 -7.32 17.74 14.36
N LYS A 339 -6.15 17.52 14.97
CA LYS A 339 -5.80 16.29 15.65
C LYS A 339 -5.51 16.62 17.10
N LEU A 340 -6.44 16.29 17.99
CA LEU A 340 -6.38 16.62 19.41
C LEU A 340 -6.11 15.32 20.15
N LEU A 341 -4.96 15.21 20.84
CA LEU A 341 -4.65 14.01 21.64
C LEU A 341 -4.71 12.70 20.83
N GLY A 342 -4.41 12.71 19.53
CA GLY A 342 -4.54 11.51 18.69
C GLY A 342 -5.96 11.23 18.19
N VAL A 343 -6.96 12.02 18.61
CA VAL A 343 -8.32 12.01 18.06
C VAL A 343 -8.41 13.02 16.92
N ASN A 344 -8.78 12.56 15.72
CA ASN A 344 -9.03 13.48 14.62
C ASN A 344 -10.45 14.06 14.70
N VAL A 345 -10.56 15.37 14.56
CA VAL A 345 -11.82 16.11 14.62
C VAL A 345 -11.88 17.07 13.45
N ALA A 346 -13.01 17.13 12.75
CA ALA A 346 -13.24 18.13 11.73
C ALA A 346 -14.68 18.67 11.77
N SER A 347 -14.84 19.96 11.51
CA SER A 347 -16.12 20.63 11.27
C SER A 347 -15.98 21.46 10.01
N PHE A 348 -17.00 21.45 9.15
CA PHE A 348 -16.95 22.18 7.89
C PHE A 348 -18.30 22.79 7.52
N GLY A 349 -18.27 23.88 6.77
CA GLY A 349 -19.48 24.58 6.36
C GLY A 349 -20.34 25.03 7.53
N ASP A 350 -21.65 25.03 7.32
CA ASP A 350 -22.64 25.34 8.35
C ASP A 350 -22.97 24.10 9.19
N CYS A 351 -22.01 23.70 10.03
CA CYS A 351 -22.07 22.48 10.83
C CYS A 351 -23.13 22.46 11.94
N PHE A 352 -23.85 23.57 12.17
CA PHE A 352 -24.97 23.67 13.12
C PHE A 352 -26.26 24.15 12.47
N ALA A 353 -26.40 24.11 11.14
CA ALA A 353 -27.61 24.53 10.45
C ALA A 353 -28.89 23.81 10.93
N ASP A 354 -28.76 22.57 11.42
CA ASP A 354 -29.87 21.79 11.97
C ASP A 354 -30.26 22.20 13.40
N ARG A 355 -29.43 23.01 14.08
CA ARG A 355 -29.68 23.58 15.41
C ARG A 355 -30.06 25.06 15.35
N ASP A 356 -29.27 25.85 14.62
CA ASP A 356 -29.34 27.32 14.62
C ASP A 356 -30.05 27.89 13.39
N GLY A 357 -30.41 27.02 12.43
CA GLY A 357 -30.88 27.41 11.10
C GLY A 357 -29.73 27.72 10.15
N PRO A 358 -29.92 27.57 8.83
CA PRO A 358 -28.84 27.79 7.87
C PRO A 358 -28.47 29.28 7.75
N ILE A 359 -27.18 29.60 7.84
CA ILE A 359 -26.60 30.94 7.64
C ILE A 359 -26.77 31.37 6.18
N THR A 360 -26.52 30.43 5.25
CA THR A 360 -26.72 30.64 3.81
C THR A 360 -27.30 29.39 3.16
N LEU A 361 -28.19 29.59 2.18
CA LEU A 361 -28.75 28.52 1.37
C LEU A 361 -28.39 28.71 -0.10
N PRO A 362 -28.22 27.63 -0.88
CA PRO A 362 -28.05 27.70 -2.32
C PRO A 362 -29.19 28.50 -2.97
N PRO A 363 -28.91 29.46 -3.87
CA PRO A 363 -29.93 30.35 -4.43
C PRO A 363 -31.11 29.64 -5.11
N LYS A 364 -30.88 28.45 -5.68
CA LYS A 364 -31.93 27.63 -6.30
C LYS A 364 -32.90 27.05 -5.26
N TYR A 365 -32.39 26.56 -4.14
CA TYR A 365 -33.18 26.01 -3.05
C TYR A 365 -33.84 27.10 -2.21
N ALA A 366 -33.16 28.24 -2.00
CA ALA A 366 -33.75 29.37 -1.27
C ALA A 366 -35.06 29.88 -1.92
N LYS A 367 -35.18 29.79 -3.26
CA LYS A 367 -36.40 30.17 -4.00
C LYS A 367 -37.57 29.22 -3.83
N THR A 368 -37.35 27.98 -3.38
CA THR A 368 -38.41 26.98 -3.18
C THR A 368 -39.05 27.07 -1.80
N LEU A 369 -38.49 27.87 -0.89
CA LEU A 369 -39.00 28.06 0.46
C LEU A 369 -39.95 29.26 0.53
N VAL A 370 -41.01 29.16 1.34
CA VAL A 370 -41.93 30.27 1.60
C VAL A 370 -41.23 31.31 2.48
N ASN A 371 -41.53 32.60 2.28
CA ASN A 371 -40.95 33.69 3.06
C ASN A 371 -41.08 33.42 4.57
N GLY A 372 -39.93 33.23 5.25
CA GLY A 372 -39.84 32.90 6.67
C GLY A 372 -39.10 31.58 6.96
N ASP A 373 -39.24 30.57 6.10
CA ASP A 373 -38.64 29.24 6.31
C ASP A 373 -37.13 29.18 5.99
N ALA A 374 -36.62 30.14 5.21
CA ALA A 374 -35.23 30.14 4.72
C ALA A 374 -34.15 30.23 5.82
N LYS A 375 -34.52 30.61 7.04
CA LYS A 375 -33.62 30.62 8.21
C LYS A 375 -34.04 29.64 9.31
N SER A 376 -35.06 28.82 9.05
CA SER A 376 -35.58 27.85 10.00
C SER A 376 -34.81 26.53 9.91
N THR A 377 -34.68 25.81 11.03
CA THR A 377 -34.15 24.44 11.07
C THR A 377 -34.99 23.45 10.28
N SER A 378 -36.27 23.78 10.02
CA SER A 378 -37.18 22.98 9.18
C SER A 378 -36.78 22.92 7.69
N ALA A 379 -35.82 23.75 7.26
CA ALA A 379 -35.32 23.83 5.89
C ALA A 379 -34.14 22.89 5.60
N VAL A 380 -33.62 22.18 6.61
CA VAL A 380 -32.44 21.32 6.49
C VAL A 380 -32.71 19.93 7.08
N GLN A 381 -31.86 18.97 6.74
CA GLN A 381 -31.90 17.60 7.27
C GLN A 381 -30.48 17.12 7.59
N ALA A 382 -30.27 16.57 8.78
CA ALA A 382 -29.01 15.94 9.15
C ALA A 382 -29.04 14.42 8.86
N LEU A 383 -27.92 13.90 8.36
CA LEU A 383 -27.65 12.47 8.25
C LEU A 383 -26.43 12.13 9.09
N THR A 384 -26.57 11.13 9.96
CA THR A 384 -25.54 10.73 10.91
C THR A 384 -25.12 9.28 10.68
N TYR A 385 -23.82 9.06 10.63
CA TYR A 385 -23.17 7.75 10.68
C TYR A 385 -22.36 7.66 11.97
N ARG A 386 -22.58 6.61 12.74
CA ARG A 386 -21.86 6.36 14.00
C ARG A 386 -21.43 4.90 14.02
N ASP A 387 -20.12 4.68 14.10
CA ASP A 387 -19.53 3.38 14.34
C ASP A 387 -18.81 3.39 15.69
N PRO A 388 -19.41 2.79 16.74
CA PRO A 388 -18.83 2.75 18.06
C PRO A 388 -17.63 1.79 18.17
N PHE A 389 -17.41 0.88 17.22
CA PHE A 389 -16.30 -0.07 17.27
C PHE A 389 -15.00 0.53 16.75
N SER A 390 -15.10 1.37 15.70
CA SER A 390 -13.97 2.10 15.14
C SER A 390 -13.81 3.53 15.70
N ASN A 391 -14.66 3.93 16.65
CA ASN A 391 -14.70 5.28 17.21
C ASN A 391 -14.93 6.38 16.16
N VAL A 392 -15.71 6.08 15.11
CA VAL A 392 -16.01 7.01 14.00
C VAL A 392 -17.40 7.63 14.16
N TYR A 393 -17.48 8.94 14.00
CA TYR A 393 -18.74 9.69 13.92
C TYR A 393 -18.69 10.65 12.74
N LYS A 394 -19.70 10.63 11.87
CA LYS A 394 -19.88 11.59 10.78
C LYS A 394 -21.31 12.11 10.85
N LYS A 395 -21.51 13.42 10.84
CA LYS A 395 -22.82 14.06 10.73
C LYS A 395 -22.77 15.13 9.66
N TYR A 396 -23.49 14.92 8.57
CA TYR A 396 -23.56 15.85 7.44
C TYR A 396 -24.95 16.48 7.36
N ILE A 397 -24.99 17.78 7.08
CA ILE A 397 -26.22 18.56 7.02
C ILE A 397 -26.48 18.94 5.57
N PHE A 398 -27.69 18.63 5.13
CA PHE A 398 -28.15 18.83 3.77
C PHE A 398 -29.36 19.78 3.74
N THR A 399 -29.67 20.32 2.57
CA THR A 399 -31.02 20.83 2.30
C THR A 399 -32.06 19.73 2.51
N LYS A 400 -33.30 20.09 2.82
CA LYS A 400 -34.37 19.12 3.13
C LYS A 400 -34.63 18.10 2.01
N ASP A 401 -34.39 18.49 0.76
CA ASP A 401 -34.48 17.64 -0.43
C ASP A 401 -33.25 16.74 -0.66
N GLY A 402 -32.22 16.85 0.18
CA GLY A 402 -30.98 16.08 0.10
C GLY A 402 -30.06 16.48 -1.05
N LYS A 403 -30.34 17.57 -1.76
CA LYS A 403 -29.64 17.95 -3.00
C LYS A 403 -28.35 18.74 -2.79
N TYR A 404 -28.19 19.41 -1.66
CA TYR A 404 -27.02 20.24 -1.39
C TYR A 404 -26.44 19.93 -0.02
N LEU A 405 -25.13 19.80 0.06
CA LEU A 405 -24.39 19.71 1.33
C LEU A 405 -24.14 21.13 1.86
N LEU A 406 -24.58 21.42 3.08
CA LEU A 406 -24.45 22.72 3.73
C LEU A 406 -23.29 22.76 4.72
N GLY A 407 -22.99 21.63 5.36
CA GLY A 407 -21.93 21.52 6.35
C GLY A 407 -21.92 20.15 7.02
N GLY A 408 -21.08 19.99 8.03
CA GLY A 408 -21.01 18.76 8.79
C GLY A 408 -19.86 18.70 9.78
N MET A 409 -19.77 17.59 10.49
CA MET A 409 -18.75 17.30 11.48
C MET A 409 -18.34 15.84 11.44
N MET A 410 -17.08 15.55 11.81
CA MET A 410 -16.44 14.25 11.70
C MET A 410 -15.50 14.02 12.90
N ILE A 411 -15.52 12.81 13.47
CA ILE A 411 -14.64 12.32 14.55
C ILE A 411 -14.04 10.98 14.14
N GLY A 412 -12.74 10.78 14.40
CA GLY A 412 -12.01 9.56 14.09
C GLY A 412 -11.51 9.53 12.64
N ASP A 413 -12.37 9.13 11.71
CA ASP A 413 -12.10 9.22 10.27
C ASP A 413 -12.51 10.60 9.75
N VAL A 414 -11.52 11.39 9.32
CA VAL A 414 -11.69 12.76 8.78
C VAL A 414 -11.11 12.89 7.36
N CYS A 415 -10.86 11.78 6.67
CA CYS A 415 -10.21 11.76 5.36
C CYS A 415 -11.03 12.53 4.31
N ASP A 416 -12.37 12.43 4.37
CA ASP A 416 -13.28 13.07 3.43
C ASP A 416 -13.32 14.61 3.53
N TYR A 417 -12.76 15.22 4.57
CA TYR A 417 -12.80 16.68 4.79
C TYR A 417 -12.31 17.48 3.56
N ILE A 418 -11.22 17.02 2.92
CA ILE A 418 -10.62 17.70 1.77
C ILE A 418 -11.57 17.71 0.57
N LYS A 419 -12.39 16.67 0.42
CA LYS A 419 -13.40 16.56 -0.64
C LYS A 419 -14.65 17.37 -0.32
N LEU A 420 -15.13 17.30 0.92
CA LEU A 420 -16.43 17.87 1.31
C LEU A 420 -16.40 19.39 1.41
N LEU A 421 -15.28 19.98 1.84
CA LEU A 421 -15.17 21.43 2.01
C LEU A 421 -15.34 22.20 0.67
N PRO A 422 -14.69 21.83 -0.44
CA PRO A 422 -14.97 22.42 -1.75
C PRO A 422 -16.42 22.22 -2.21
N MET A 423 -17.05 21.08 -1.90
CA MET A 423 -18.44 20.81 -2.29
C MET A 423 -19.39 21.81 -1.63
N VAL A 424 -19.23 22.06 -0.32
CA VAL A 424 -19.98 23.11 0.39
C VAL A 424 -19.74 24.49 -0.19
N LYS A 425 -18.46 24.86 -0.42
CA LYS A 425 -18.10 26.17 -0.98
C LYS A 425 -18.68 26.42 -2.37
N SER A 426 -18.77 25.37 -3.18
CA SER A 426 -19.30 25.46 -4.54
C SER A 426 -20.82 25.62 -4.60
N GLN A 427 -21.54 25.26 -3.53
CA GLN A 427 -23.00 25.20 -3.47
C GLN A 427 -23.64 24.50 -4.69
N LYS A 428 -22.95 23.50 -5.24
CA LYS A 428 -23.45 22.70 -6.37
C LYS A 428 -24.34 21.57 -5.86
N GLU A 429 -25.31 21.21 -6.70
CA GLU A 429 -26.18 20.07 -6.46
C GLU A 429 -25.33 18.79 -6.47
N LEU A 430 -25.58 17.91 -5.50
CA LEU A 430 -24.88 16.64 -5.35
C LEU A 430 -25.25 15.73 -6.53
N ASP A 431 -24.24 15.08 -7.10
CA ASP A 431 -24.37 14.06 -8.14
C ASP A 431 -24.67 12.66 -7.56
N MET A 432 -24.70 12.55 -6.23
CA MET A 432 -24.94 11.34 -5.46
C MET A 432 -25.86 11.62 -4.28
N SER A 433 -26.46 10.57 -3.74
CA SER A 433 -27.33 10.69 -2.57
C SER A 433 -26.53 11.05 -1.29
N PRO A 434 -27.16 11.70 -0.30
CA PRO A 434 -26.55 11.94 1.02
C PRO A 434 -25.94 10.69 1.66
N SER A 435 -26.59 9.52 1.49
CA SER A 435 -26.14 8.24 2.03
C SER A 435 -24.87 7.71 1.35
N GLU A 436 -24.74 7.88 0.03
CA GLU A 436 -23.53 7.54 -0.72
C GLU A 436 -22.37 8.48 -0.37
N LEU A 437 -22.68 9.75 -0.10
CA LEU A 437 -21.68 10.74 0.28
C LEU A 437 -21.08 10.46 1.67
N ILE A 438 -21.91 10.07 2.67
CA ILE A 438 -21.45 9.86 4.06
C ILE A 438 -20.71 8.53 4.27
N LEU A 439 -21.08 7.49 3.52
CA LEU A 439 -20.43 6.17 3.60
C LEU A 439 -19.20 6.06 2.67
N GLY A 440 -19.01 7.03 1.77
CA GLY A 440 -18.00 7.01 0.73
C GLY A 440 -18.48 6.26 -0.51
N ALA A 441 -18.34 6.88 -1.68
CA ALA A 441 -18.54 6.19 -2.94
C ALA A 441 -17.47 5.11 -3.08
N LYS A 442 -17.87 3.83 -3.19
CA LYS A 442 -16.99 2.78 -3.69
C LYS A 442 -16.69 3.05 -5.16
N LYS A 443 -15.77 3.98 -5.45
CA LYS A 443 -15.16 4.15 -6.77
C LYS A 443 -13.71 3.73 -6.63
N GLY A 444 -13.43 2.51 -7.10
CA GLY A 444 -12.07 2.03 -7.28
C GLY A 444 -11.44 2.73 -8.47
N ASP A 445 -10.24 3.27 -8.27
CA ASP A 445 -9.17 3.47 -9.24
C ASP A 445 -8.04 4.21 -8.48
N GLU A 446 -7.04 3.47 -8.00
CA GLU A 446 -5.73 4.04 -7.62
C GLU A 446 -4.77 3.68 -8.76
N ASP A 447 -4.48 4.68 -9.60
CA ASP A 447 -3.69 4.55 -10.83
C ASP A 447 -2.31 5.19 -10.61
N GLY A 448 -1.22 4.52 -11.03
CA GLY A 448 0.16 4.81 -10.59
C GLY A 448 0.78 6.19 -10.93
N ASP A 449 0.00 7.13 -11.47
CA ASP A 449 0.44 8.51 -11.78
C ASP A 449 0.25 9.48 -10.60
N ASP A 450 -0.61 9.14 -9.64
CA ASP A 450 -0.84 9.94 -8.41
C ASP A 450 0.32 9.86 -7.39
N LEU A 451 1.41 9.18 -7.75
CA LEU A 451 2.59 9.05 -6.91
C LEU A 451 3.55 10.22 -7.15
N ASP A 452 4.02 10.84 -6.08
CA ASP A 452 5.09 11.84 -6.13
C ASP A 452 6.42 11.22 -6.61
N ASP A 453 7.34 12.04 -7.14
CA ASP A 453 8.62 11.54 -7.67
C ASP A 453 9.49 10.87 -6.61
N ASP A 454 9.35 11.22 -5.34
CA ASP A 454 10.01 10.60 -4.19
C ASP A 454 9.31 9.32 -3.70
N ALA A 455 8.11 9.00 -4.22
CA ALA A 455 7.38 7.80 -3.85
C ALA A 455 8.19 6.55 -4.17
N GLN A 456 8.39 5.70 -3.16
CA GLN A 456 9.14 4.46 -3.30
C GLN A 456 8.34 3.44 -4.12
N VAL A 457 8.85 3.09 -5.31
CA VAL A 457 8.21 2.14 -6.23
C VAL A 457 8.75 0.72 -6.03
N CYS A 458 10.02 0.55 -5.67
CA CYS A 458 10.63 -0.74 -5.37
C CYS A 458 11.34 -0.73 -4.02
N SER A 459 10.71 -1.31 -2.99
CA SER A 459 11.32 -1.41 -1.66
C SER A 459 12.51 -2.37 -1.59
N CYS A 460 12.58 -3.38 -2.48
CA CYS A 460 13.70 -4.34 -2.48
C CYS A 460 15.04 -3.72 -2.86
N HIS A 461 15.02 -2.71 -3.73
CA HIS A 461 16.22 -2.06 -4.27
C HIS A 461 16.22 -0.55 -4.03
N ASN A 462 15.28 -0.07 -3.22
CA ASN A 462 15.08 1.34 -2.87
C ASN A 462 14.98 2.28 -4.10
N VAL A 463 14.13 1.94 -5.07
CA VAL A 463 13.95 2.72 -6.30
C VAL A 463 12.67 3.54 -6.22
N THR A 464 12.74 4.84 -6.50
CA THR A 464 11.61 5.78 -6.49
C THR A 464 10.96 5.92 -7.88
N LYS A 465 9.81 6.60 -7.97
CA LYS A 465 9.20 6.98 -9.26
C LYS A 465 10.15 7.88 -10.07
N GLY A 466 10.79 8.84 -9.42
CA GLY A 466 11.73 9.77 -10.02
C GLY A 466 12.95 9.08 -10.64
N ASP A 467 13.50 8.05 -9.97
CA ASP A 467 14.60 7.25 -10.51
C ASP A 467 14.23 6.57 -11.84
N ILE A 468 13.00 6.05 -11.93
CA ILE A 468 12.47 5.41 -13.14
C ILE A 468 12.24 6.45 -14.23
N VAL A 469 11.56 7.55 -13.92
CA VAL A 469 11.27 8.61 -14.89
C VAL A 469 12.56 9.20 -15.46
N LYS A 470 13.58 9.40 -14.64
CA LYS A 470 14.88 9.93 -15.03
C LYS A 470 15.58 9.04 -16.07
N VAL A 471 15.78 7.75 -15.79
CA VAL A 471 16.50 6.85 -16.71
C VAL A 471 15.75 6.61 -18.03
N VAL A 472 14.43 6.81 -18.04
CA VAL A 472 13.60 6.76 -19.25
C VAL A 472 13.76 8.06 -20.06
N LYS A 473 13.63 9.23 -19.41
CA LYS A 473 13.76 10.55 -20.07
C LYS A 473 15.15 10.80 -20.63
N ASP A 474 16.19 10.36 -19.93
CA ASP A 474 17.59 10.49 -20.35
C ASP A 474 17.96 9.49 -21.46
N GLY A 475 17.01 8.65 -21.91
CA GLY A 475 17.20 7.68 -23.00
C GLY A 475 18.07 6.48 -22.63
N THR A 476 18.45 6.33 -21.36
CA THR A 476 19.26 5.22 -20.84
C THR A 476 18.51 3.89 -20.94
N CYS A 477 17.20 3.91 -20.69
CA CYS A 477 16.32 2.73 -20.78
C CYS A 477 15.26 2.94 -21.87
N LYS A 478 15.17 2.00 -22.82
CA LYS A 478 14.22 2.05 -23.95
C LYS A 478 13.13 0.98 -23.87
N ASP A 479 13.20 0.11 -22.87
CA ASP A 479 12.22 -0.92 -22.57
C ASP A 479 12.27 -1.27 -21.07
N VAL A 480 11.29 -2.04 -20.59
CA VAL A 480 11.24 -2.48 -19.19
C VAL A 480 12.41 -3.42 -18.82
N ALA A 481 13.02 -4.11 -19.80
CA ALA A 481 14.15 -5.00 -19.56
C ALA A 481 15.45 -4.22 -19.23
N SER A 482 15.76 -3.20 -20.01
CA SER A 482 16.81 -2.22 -19.74
C SER A 482 16.55 -1.46 -18.45
N LEU A 483 15.29 -1.08 -18.17
CA LEU A 483 14.91 -0.49 -16.88
C LEU A 483 15.27 -1.39 -15.69
N LYS A 484 14.96 -2.69 -15.79
CA LYS A 484 15.34 -3.69 -14.78
C LYS A 484 16.86 -3.82 -14.63
N LYS A 485 17.61 -3.78 -15.74
CA LYS A 485 19.08 -3.86 -15.72
C LYS A 485 19.69 -2.63 -15.03
N CYS A 486 19.21 -1.42 -15.36
CA CYS A 486 19.77 -0.17 -14.87
C CYS A 486 19.36 0.14 -13.41
N THR A 487 18.08 -0.03 -13.07
CA THR A 487 17.55 0.36 -11.75
C THR A 487 17.49 -0.80 -10.75
N LYS A 488 17.64 -2.05 -11.22
CA LYS A 488 17.33 -3.28 -10.47
C LYS A 488 15.86 -3.41 -10.03
N ALA A 489 14.99 -2.44 -10.26
CA ALA A 489 13.58 -2.50 -9.89
C ALA A 489 12.89 -3.71 -10.53
N GLY A 490 12.19 -4.52 -9.74
CA GLY A 490 11.50 -5.72 -10.23
C GLY A 490 12.37 -6.96 -10.40
N THR A 491 13.66 -6.91 -10.04
CA THR A 491 14.58 -8.08 -10.05
C THR A 491 14.63 -8.84 -8.72
N GLY A 492 14.12 -8.24 -7.64
CA GLY A 492 14.01 -8.85 -6.30
C GLY A 492 12.75 -9.70 -6.15
N CYS A 493 11.73 -9.21 -5.46
CA CYS A 493 10.46 -9.93 -5.27
C CYS A 493 9.52 -9.88 -6.50
N GLY A 494 9.80 -9.00 -7.47
CA GLY A 494 8.97 -8.78 -8.66
C GLY A 494 7.64 -8.07 -8.42
N GLY A 495 7.30 -7.70 -7.18
CA GLY A 495 6.01 -7.10 -6.83
C GLY A 495 5.74 -5.74 -7.50
N CYS A 496 6.79 -4.95 -7.73
CA CYS A 496 6.69 -3.64 -8.37
C CYS A 496 6.65 -3.69 -9.91
N VAL A 497 6.79 -4.86 -10.54
CA VAL A 497 6.86 -4.99 -12.02
C VAL A 497 5.65 -4.37 -12.74
N PRO A 498 4.40 -4.51 -12.27
CA PRO A 498 3.25 -3.84 -12.89
C PRO A 498 3.34 -2.31 -12.79
N LEU A 499 3.74 -1.80 -11.61
CA LEU A 499 3.84 -0.36 -11.36
C LEU A 499 4.97 0.29 -12.17
N ILE A 500 6.16 -0.32 -12.21
CA ILE A 500 7.28 0.18 -13.03
C ILE A 500 6.92 0.15 -14.53
N THR A 501 6.17 -0.85 -14.99
CA THR A 501 5.76 -0.96 -16.40
C THR A 501 4.76 0.15 -16.74
N THR A 502 3.85 0.46 -15.81
CA THR A 502 2.87 1.55 -15.98
C THR A 502 3.57 2.90 -16.02
N ILE A 503 4.48 3.17 -15.07
CA ILE A 503 5.29 4.41 -15.04
C ILE A 503 6.13 4.52 -16.32
N PHE A 504 6.80 3.45 -16.74
CA PHE A 504 7.60 3.40 -17.97
C PHE A 504 6.75 3.74 -19.21
N ASN A 505 5.63 3.04 -19.40
CA ASN A 505 4.76 3.24 -20.56
C ASN A 505 4.17 4.66 -20.61
N LYS A 506 3.67 5.18 -19.48
CA LYS A 506 3.16 6.55 -19.41
C LYS A 506 4.27 7.58 -19.66
N THR A 507 5.47 7.37 -19.12
CA THR A 507 6.63 8.26 -19.36
C THR A 507 7.02 8.26 -20.84
N MET A 508 7.13 7.09 -21.48
CA MET A 508 7.41 6.96 -22.91
C MET A 508 6.33 7.65 -23.77
N ALA A 509 5.05 7.46 -23.43
CA ALA A 509 3.94 8.15 -24.09
C ALA A 509 4.02 9.68 -23.93
N SER A 510 4.40 10.18 -22.75
CA SER A 510 4.61 11.61 -22.50
C SER A 510 5.77 12.21 -23.30
N MET A 511 6.74 11.38 -23.69
CA MET A 511 7.85 11.73 -24.58
C MET A 511 7.49 11.62 -26.07
N GLY A 512 6.22 11.37 -26.41
CA GLY A 512 5.75 11.21 -27.78
C GLY A 512 6.19 9.89 -28.44
N GLN A 513 6.63 8.90 -27.65
CA GLN A 513 7.01 7.58 -28.15
C GLN A 513 5.79 6.65 -28.18
N THR A 514 5.62 5.92 -29.28
CA THR A 514 4.56 4.90 -29.40
C THR A 514 4.92 3.69 -28.55
N VAL A 515 4.17 3.45 -27.47
CA VAL A 515 4.32 2.24 -26.66
C VAL A 515 3.64 1.08 -27.38
N THR A 516 4.43 0.15 -27.90
CA THR A 516 3.91 -1.08 -28.51
C THR A 516 3.66 -2.14 -27.44
N ASN A 517 2.59 -2.93 -27.57
CA ASN A 517 2.24 -4.01 -26.64
C ASN A 517 2.74 -5.39 -27.11
N TYR A 518 3.82 -5.39 -27.89
CA TYR A 518 4.40 -6.60 -28.49
C TYR A 518 4.94 -7.55 -27.41
N ILE A 519 4.91 -8.85 -27.70
CA ILE A 519 5.38 -9.87 -26.73
C ILE A 519 6.89 -9.78 -26.50
N CYS A 520 7.66 -9.79 -27.59
CA CYS A 520 9.12 -9.73 -27.61
C CYS A 520 9.59 -9.46 -29.05
N SER A 521 10.91 -9.46 -29.28
CA SER A 521 11.49 -9.30 -30.62
C SER A 521 11.04 -10.34 -31.63
N HIS A 522 10.59 -11.53 -31.22
CA HIS A 522 10.08 -12.57 -32.12
C HIS A 522 8.68 -12.28 -32.68
N PHE A 523 7.87 -11.45 -32.02
CA PHE A 523 6.47 -11.22 -32.40
C PHE A 523 6.08 -9.75 -32.28
N SER A 524 5.74 -9.12 -33.41
CA SER A 524 5.16 -7.77 -33.47
C SER A 524 3.65 -7.76 -33.20
N HIS A 525 3.21 -8.58 -32.24
CA HIS A 525 1.80 -8.83 -31.93
C HIS A 525 1.59 -8.82 -30.42
N SER A 526 0.41 -8.40 -29.97
CA SER A 526 -0.01 -8.57 -28.58
C SER A 526 -0.37 -10.02 -28.28
N ARG A 527 -0.59 -10.37 -27.00
CA ARG A 527 -1.12 -11.71 -26.65
C ARG A 527 -2.48 -11.95 -27.29
N ALA A 528 -3.37 -10.95 -27.27
CA ALA A 528 -4.72 -11.08 -27.82
C ALA A 528 -4.69 -11.30 -29.33
N ASP A 529 -3.81 -10.60 -30.05
CA ASP A 529 -3.62 -10.81 -31.49
C ASP A 529 -3.08 -12.21 -31.79
N LEU A 530 -2.07 -12.66 -31.05
CA LEU A 530 -1.55 -14.03 -31.20
C LEU A 530 -2.62 -15.08 -30.87
N PHE A 531 -3.44 -14.85 -29.84
CA PHE A 531 -4.58 -15.72 -29.53
C PHE A 531 -5.51 -15.85 -30.73
N ASN A 532 -5.89 -14.73 -31.33
CA ASN A 532 -6.79 -14.71 -32.50
C ASN A 532 -6.15 -15.39 -33.72
N ILE A 533 -4.88 -15.11 -34.01
CA ILE A 533 -4.16 -15.75 -35.13
C ILE A 533 -4.11 -17.27 -34.96
N ILE A 534 -3.71 -17.74 -33.78
CA ILE A 534 -3.60 -19.17 -33.46
C ILE A 534 -4.97 -19.85 -33.55
N MET A 535 -6.01 -19.22 -33.00
CA MET A 535 -7.38 -19.72 -33.01
C MET A 535 -7.92 -19.83 -34.45
N VAL A 536 -7.86 -18.75 -35.23
CA VAL A 536 -8.43 -18.67 -36.58
C VAL A 536 -7.70 -19.60 -37.54
N LYS A 537 -6.35 -19.61 -37.50
CA LYS A 537 -5.54 -20.48 -38.37
C LYS A 537 -5.42 -21.92 -37.85
N ARG A 538 -5.98 -22.23 -36.67
CA ARG A 538 -5.91 -23.56 -36.02
C ARG A 538 -4.47 -24.12 -35.90
N LEU A 539 -3.49 -23.26 -35.64
CA LEU A 539 -2.07 -23.63 -35.50
C LEU A 539 -1.90 -24.51 -34.27
N LYS A 540 -1.02 -25.52 -34.22
CA LYS A 540 -0.91 -26.48 -33.09
C LYS A 540 0.52 -26.66 -32.56
N SER A 541 1.49 -25.93 -33.11
CA SER A 541 2.90 -26.02 -32.73
C SER A 541 3.62 -24.68 -32.81
N MET A 542 4.68 -24.51 -32.02
CA MET A 542 5.51 -23.30 -32.05
C MET A 542 6.08 -23.00 -33.43
N ALA A 543 6.48 -24.05 -34.18
CA ALA A 543 7.00 -23.90 -35.53
C ALA A 543 5.95 -23.28 -36.49
N GLU A 544 4.69 -23.70 -36.38
CA GLU A 544 3.60 -23.11 -37.17
C GLU A 544 3.32 -21.67 -36.75
N VAL A 545 3.27 -21.38 -35.45
CA VAL A 545 3.07 -20.01 -34.95
C VAL A 545 4.17 -19.08 -35.44
N MET A 546 5.43 -19.54 -35.39
CA MET A 546 6.56 -18.72 -35.82
C MET A 546 6.59 -18.51 -37.33
N ARG A 547 6.21 -19.52 -38.13
CA ARG A 547 6.08 -19.38 -39.59
C ARG A 547 5.00 -18.37 -39.99
N GLU A 548 3.88 -18.36 -39.27
CA GLU A 548 2.68 -17.59 -39.64
C GLU A 548 2.61 -16.19 -39.03
N ALA A 549 3.22 -15.96 -37.87
CA ALA A 549 3.14 -14.71 -37.11
C ALA A 549 4.49 -14.21 -36.58
N GLY A 550 5.57 -14.98 -36.73
CA GLY A 550 6.89 -14.61 -36.26
C GLY A 550 7.59 -13.60 -37.16
N ASN A 551 8.35 -12.69 -36.55
CA ASN A 551 9.23 -11.77 -37.26
C ASN A 551 10.38 -12.51 -37.97
N ASP A 552 10.84 -13.62 -37.37
CA ASP A 552 11.78 -14.57 -37.97
C ASP A 552 11.12 -15.96 -37.95
N LYS A 553 10.79 -16.46 -39.14
CA LYS A 553 10.04 -17.72 -39.34
C LYS A 553 10.79 -18.97 -38.84
N THR A 554 12.10 -18.85 -38.63
CA THR A 554 12.99 -19.97 -38.26
C THR A 554 13.51 -19.87 -36.83
N ALA A 555 13.15 -18.81 -36.10
CA ALA A 555 13.58 -18.61 -34.73
C ALA A 555 12.99 -19.65 -33.76
N LEU A 556 13.76 -20.01 -32.74
CA LEU A 556 13.30 -20.91 -31.66
C LEU A 556 12.34 -20.22 -30.68
N GLY A 557 12.33 -18.87 -30.67
CA GLY A 557 11.69 -18.06 -29.63
C GLY A 557 12.57 -17.88 -28.39
N CYS A 558 11.99 -17.31 -27.33
CA CYS A 558 12.65 -17.08 -26.04
C CYS A 558 11.76 -17.44 -24.85
N GLU A 559 12.30 -17.25 -23.64
CA GLU A 559 11.62 -17.45 -22.36
C GLU A 559 10.35 -16.60 -22.16
N LEU A 560 10.12 -15.58 -23.00
CA LEU A 560 8.91 -14.77 -22.98
C LEU A 560 7.81 -15.32 -23.90
N CYS A 561 8.12 -15.57 -25.17
CA CYS A 561 7.08 -15.95 -26.14
C CYS A 561 6.70 -17.43 -26.05
N LYS A 562 7.62 -18.33 -25.67
CA LYS A 562 7.32 -19.76 -25.55
C LYS A 562 6.19 -20.03 -24.54
N PRO A 563 6.24 -19.52 -23.29
CA PRO A 563 5.14 -19.71 -22.34
C PRO A 563 3.84 -19.02 -22.77
N VAL A 564 3.91 -17.90 -23.49
CA VAL A 564 2.73 -17.21 -24.02
C VAL A 564 2.02 -18.08 -25.05
N VAL A 565 2.77 -18.61 -26.03
CA VAL A 565 2.22 -19.52 -27.03
C VAL A 565 1.69 -20.78 -26.33
N ALA A 566 2.43 -21.40 -25.43
CA ALA A 566 1.96 -22.54 -24.63
C ALA A 566 0.62 -22.27 -23.92
N SER A 567 0.51 -21.11 -23.27
CA SER A 567 -0.71 -20.69 -22.55
C SER A 567 -1.90 -20.52 -23.51
N VAL A 568 -1.70 -19.87 -24.65
CA VAL A 568 -2.74 -19.71 -25.68
C VAL A 568 -3.19 -21.07 -26.20
N MET A 569 -2.26 -21.92 -26.57
CA MET A 569 -2.51 -23.28 -27.06
C MET A 569 -3.30 -24.12 -26.05
N ALA A 570 -2.90 -24.07 -24.78
CA ALA A 570 -3.60 -24.80 -23.73
C ALA A 570 -5.01 -24.24 -23.45
N SER A 571 -5.21 -22.93 -23.59
CA SER A 571 -6.53 -22.28 -23.45
C SER A 571 -7.45 -22.53 -24.64
N LEU A 572 -6.93 -23.05 -25.76
CA LEU A 572 -7.69 -23.32 -26.98
C LEU A 572 -8.01 -24.80 -27.18
N TRP A 573 -7.09 -25.70 -26.81
CA TRP A 573 -7.24 -27.15 -27.11
C TRP A 573 -7.05 -28.07 -25.92
N ASN A 574 -6.68 -27.54 -24.75
CA ASN A 574 -6.51 -28.28 -23.49
C ASN A 574 -5.73 -29.60 -23.61
N ARG A 575 -4.68 -29.66 -24.43
CA ARG A 575 -3.84 -30.88 -24.57
C ARG A 575 -2.88 -31.04 -23.40
N HIS A 576 -2.36 -32.25 -23.23
CA HIS A 576 -1.42 -32.56 -22.16
C HIS A 576 -0.16 -31.72 -22.30
N VAL A 577 0.17 -30.91 -21.28
CA VAL A 577 1.24 -29.92 -21.40
C VAL A 577 2.63 -30.53 -21.65
N MET A 578 2.83 -31.79 -21.26
CA MET A 578 4.05 -32.58 -21.51
C MET A 578 4.11 -33.29 -22.87
N ASP A 579 3.12 -33.07 -23.75
CA ASP A 579 3.13 -33.57 -25.13
C ASP A 579 4.34 -33.06 -25.92
N LYS A 580 4.73 -33.81 -26.96
CA LYS A 580 5.91 -33.53 -27.79
C LYS A 580 5.95 -32.08 -28.28
N THR A 581 4.83 -31.53 -28.74
CA THR A 581 4.78 -30.17 -29.34
C THR A 581 4.74 -29.03 -28.32
N THR A 582 4.39 -29.29 -27.07
CA THR A 582 4.14 -28.25 -26.04
C THR A 582 5.13 -28.30 -24.89
N HIS A 583 5.72 -29.44 -24.57
CA HIS A 583 6.58 -29.61 -23.39
C HIS A 583 7.77 -28.66 -23.39
N GLY A 584 8.41 -28.46 -24.56
CA GLY A 584 9.52 -27.53 -24.74
C GLY A 584 9.14 -26.05 -24.60
N LEU A 585 7.86 -25.74 -24.48
CA LEU A 585 7.35 -24.37 -24.31
C LEU A 585 6.96 -24.06 -22.86
N GLN A 586 6.86 -25.10 -22.03
CA GLN A 586 6.43 -24.96 -20.64
C GLN A 586 7.53 -24.37 -19.77
N GLU A 587 7.12 -23.45 -18.92
CA GLU A 587 7.93 -22.91 -17.85
C GLU A 587 8.08 -23.94 -16.72
N THR A 588 9.09 -23.78 -15.86
CA THR A 588 9.51 -24.69 -14.78
C THR A 588 8.39 -25.50 -14.11
N ASN A 589 7.29 -24.85 -13.73
CA ASN A 589 6.21 -25.52 -13.00
C ASN A 589 5.39 -26.49 -13.88
N ASP A 590 4.89 -26.02 -15.02
CA ASP A 590 4.11 -26.85 -15.96
C ASP A 590 5.00 -27.90 -16.66
N ARG A 591 6.32 -27.68 -16.72
CA ARG A 591 7.29 -28.62 -17.30
C ARG A 591 7.32 -29.98 -16.59
N PHE A 592 7.06 -30.01 -15.27
CA PHE A 592 7.05 -31.21 -14.44
C PHE A 592 5.78 -31.35 -13.58
N LEU A 593 4.70 -30.68 -13.97
CA LEU A 593 3.39 -30.78 -13.32
C LEU A 593 3.44 -30.54 -11.78
N GLY A 594 4.31 -29.64 -11.31
CA GLY A 594 4.52 -29.38 -9.89
C GLY A 594 5.15 -28.02 -9.62
N ASN A 595 4.80 -27.33 -8.52
CA ASN A 595 5.50 -26.08 -8.20
C ASN A 595 6.88 -26.41 -7.70
N ILE A 596 7.89 -25.85 -8.36
CA ILE A 596 9.25 -25.94 -7.86
C ILE A 596 9.42 -25.10 -6.57
N GLN A 597 10.10 -25.67 -5.59
CA GLN A 597 10.41 -25.06 -4.29
C GLN A 597 11.83 -24.51 -4.29
N ARG A 598 12.21 -23.73 -3.27
CA ARG A 598 13.51 -23.04 -3.22
C ARG A 598 14.73 -23.97 -3.28
N ASP A 599 14.55 -25.23 -2.91
CA ASP A 599 15.58 -26.27 -2.90
C ASP A 599 15.57 -27.16 -4.16
N GLY A 600 14.75 -26.82 -5.16
CA GLY A 600 14.58 -27.62 -6.37
C GLY A 600 13.66 -28.84 -6.21
N THR A 601 13.07 -29.04 -5.03
CA THR A 601 11.99 -30.03 -4.83
C THR A 601 10.66 -29.49 -5.33
N TYR A 602 9.60 -30.31 -5.27
CA TYR A 602 8.28 -29.99 -5.79
C TYR A 602 7.21 -30.07 -4.70
N SER A 603 6.14 -29.29 -4.88
CA SER A 603 4.92 -29.41 -4.07
C SER A 603 3.94 -30.40 -4.72
N VAL A 604 3.31 -31.24 -3.90
CA VAL A 604 2.19 -32.11 -4.27
C VAL A 604 0.94 -31.62 -3.57
N VAL A 605 -0.12 -31.33 -4.33
CA VAL A 605 -1.36 -30.75 -3.80
C VAL A 605 -2.55 -31.46 -4.45
N PRO A 606 -3.11 -32.49 -3.79
CA PRO A 606 -4.32 -33.16 -4.24
C PRO A 606 -5.51 -32.19 -4.31
N ARG A 607 -6.44 -32.45 -5.22
CA ARG A 607 -7.71 -31.71 -5.31
C ARG A 607 -8.61 -32.06 -4.13
N VAL A 608 -9.18 -31.02 -3.52
CA VAL A 608 -10.20 -31.10 -2.48
C VAL A 608 -11.28 -30.09 -2.83
N SER A 609 -12.23 -30.51 -3.68
CA SER A 609 -13.22 -29.62 -4.28
C SER A 609 -14.14 -29.02 -3.21
N GLY A 610 -14.30 -27.69 -3.21
CA GLY A 610 -15.08 -27.00 -2.18
C GLY A 610 -14.52 -27.08 -0.75
N GLY A 611 -13.33 -27.68 -0.55
CA GLY A 611 -12.79 -28.01 0.77
C GLY A 611 -13.39 -29.25 1.43
N GLU A 612 -14.17 -30.05 0.69
CA GLU A 612 -14.81 -31.27 1.19
C GLU A 612 -13.91 -32.50 0.98
N ILE A 613 -13.60 -33.22 2.06
CA ILE A 613 -12.70 -34.39 2.06
C ILE A 613 -13.22 -35.50 2.98
N THR A 614 -13.12 -36.75 2.51
CA THR A 614 -13.48 -37.92 3.32
C THR A 614 -12.35 -38.32 4.29
N PRO A 615 -12.67 -38.99 5.41
CA PRO A 615 -11.65 -39.53 6.32
C PRO A 615 -10.62 -40.42 5.63
N ASP A 616 -11.04 -41.31 4.72
CA ASP A 616 -10.13 -42.22 4.02
C ASP A 616 -9.11 -41.46 3.16
N LYS A 617 -9.54 -40.43 2.44
CA LYS A 617 -8.64 -39.57 1.66
C LYS A 617 -7.66 -38.80 2.56
N LEU A 618 -8.11 -38.34 3.74
CA LEU A 618 -7.23 -37.72 4.74
C LEU A 618 -6.14 -38.69 5.23
N VAL A 619 -6.49 -39.96 5.45
CA VAL A 619 -5.53 -41.00 5.86
C VAL A 619 -4.49 -41.22 4.76
N VAL A 620 -4.91 -41.40 3.50
CA VAL A 620 -3.97 -41.59 2.37
C VAL A 620 -2.99 -40.42 2.26
N ILE A 621 -3.46 -39.17 2.37
CA ILE A 621 -2.56 -37.99 2.38
C ILE A 621 -1.54 -38.08 3.52
N GLY A 622 -1.98 -38.49 4.71
CA GLY A 622 -1.12 -38.65 5.88
C GLY A 622 -0.05 -39.73 5.70
N GLU A 623 -0.42 -40.88 5.13
CA GLU A 623 0.48 -42.00 4.85
C GLU A 623 1.54 -41.62 3.82
N VAL A 624 1.12 -41.00 2.70
CA VAL A 624 2.02 -40.50 1.66
C VAL A 624 3.00 -39.46 2.25
N ALA A 625 2.49 -38.51 3.05
CA ALA A 625 3.32 -37.49 3.68
C ALA A 625 4.39 -38.11 4.60
N GLN A 626 4.04 -39.15 5.37
CA GLN A 626 4.98 -39.85 6.23
C GLN A 626 6.02 -40.64 5.43
N LYS A 627 5.57 -41.42 4.43
CA LYS A 627 6.43 -42.29 3.61
C LYS A 627 7.53 -41.50 2.90
N TYR A 628 7.18 -40.35 2.32
CA TYR A 628 8.11 -39.51 1.57
C TYR A 628 8.70 -38.37 2.41
N ASN A 629 8.39 -38.31 3.71
CA ASN A 629 8.89 -37.31 4.65
C ASN A 629 8.63 -35.87 4.17
N LEU A 630 7.39 -35.60 3.76
CA LEU A 630 6.94 -34.35 3.17
C LEU A 630 6.44 -33.38 4.25
N TYR A 631 6.82 -32.11 4.12
CA TYR A 631 6.28 -31.06 4.97
C TYR A 631 4.82 -30.79 4.61
N THR A 632 3.94 -30.76 5.61
CA THR A 632 2.49 -30.63 5.44
C THR A 632 1.97 -29.28 5.94
N LYS A 633 1.07 -28.67 5.17
CA LYS A 633 0.45 -27.38 5.53
C LYS A 633 -0.97 -27.23 4.98
N ILE A 634 -1.89 -26.81 5.83
CA ILE A 634 -3.23 -26.38 5.39
C ILE A 634 -3.14 -25.00 4.75
N THR A 635 -3.76 -24.86 3.58
CA THR A 635 -3.77 -23.61 2.80
C THR A 635 -5.07 -22.83 2.96
N GLY A 636 -5.04 -21.54 2.64
CA GLY A 636 -6.24 -20.70 2.58
C GLY A 636 -7.25 -21.10 1.47
N GLY A 637 -6.91 -22.06 0.61
CA GLY A 637 -7.82 -22.66 -0.37
C GLY A 637 -8.52 -23.92 0.12
N GLN A 638 -8.49 -24.21 1.42
CA GLN A 638 -9.06 -25.42 2.03
C GLN A 638 -8.44 -26.72 1.49
N ARG A 639 -7.12 -26.71 1.28
CA ARG A 639 -6.34 -27.88 0.81
C ARG A 639 -5.15 -28.16 1.72
N ILE A 640 -4.60 -29.37 1.59
CA ILE A 640 -3.36 -29.79 2.25
C ILE A 640 -2.23 -29.80 1.21
N ASP A 641 -1.23 -28.95 1.41
CA ASP A 641 -0.02 -28.94 0.59
C ASP A 641 1.04 -29.87 1.21
N LEU A 642 1.66 -30.67 0.36
CA LEU A 642 2.82 -31.51 0.67
C LEU A 642 4.05 -30.92 -0.03
N PHE A 643 5.11 -30.60 0.71
CA PHE A 643 6.34 -30.00 0.16
C PHE A 643 7.55 -30.91 0.38
N GLY A 644 8.54 -30.82 -0.52
CA GLY A 644 9.80 -31.56 -0.40
C GLY A 644 9.90 -32.79 -1.30
N ALA A 645 8.95 -33.00 -2.21
CA ALA A 645 8.97 -34.16 -3.12
C ALA A 645 10.09 -34.00 -4.16
N GLN A 646 10.96 -35.00 -4.32
CA GLN A 646 12.00 -34.95 -5.34
C GLN A 646 11.40 -35.25 -6.72
N LYS A 647 12.03 -34.75 -7.80
CA LYS A 647 11.55 -34.92 -9.18
C LYS A 647 11.23 -36.37 -9.52
N GLN A 648 12.14 -37.27 -9.14
CA GLN A 648 12.03 -38.70 -9.39
C GLN A 648 11.00 -39.43 -8.53
N ASP A 649 10.57 -38.84 -7.40
CA ASP A 649 9.59 -39.44 -6.48
C ASP A 649 8.14 -39.08 -6.88
N LEU A 650 7.96 -38.09 -7.77
CA LEU A 650 6.64 -37.51 -8.07
C LEU A 650 5.64 -38.52 -8.65
N LEU A 651 6.08 -39.40 -9.55
CA LEU A 651 5.19 -40.39 -10.17
C LEU A 651 4.68 -41.41 -9.15
N ASP A 652 5.55 -41.87 -8.24
CA ASP A 652 5.17 -42.82 -7.19
C ASP A 652 4.20 -42.18 -6.19
N ILE A 653 4.50 -40.93 -5.77
CA ILE A 653 3.62 -40.16 -4.89
C ILE A 653 2.23 -39.98 -5.51
N TRP A 654 2.15 -39.54 -6.77
CA TRP A 654 0.87 -39.39 -7.45
C TRP A 654 0.19 -40.72 -7.74
N GLY A 655 0.94 -41.81 -7.96
CA GLY A 655 0.41 -43.15 -8.10
C GLY A 655 -0.40 -43.58 -6.88
N GLU A 656 0.14 -43.39 -5.68
CA GLU A 656 -0.57 -43.68 -4.42
C GLU A 656 -1.78 -42.77 -4.22
N LEU A 657 -1.65 -41.48 -4.51
CA LEU A 657 -2.77 -40.53 -4.36
C LEU A 657 -3.92 -40.83 -5.32
N VAL A 658 -3.62 -41.13 -6.60
CA VAL A 658 -4.61 -41.51 -7.62
C VAL A 658 -5.28 -42.83 -7.27
N GLN A 659 -4.53 -43.81 -6.75
CA GLN A 659 -5.10 -45.06 -6.24
C GLN A 659 -6.06 -44.81 -5.06
N GLY A 660 -5.77 -43.81 -4.22
CA GLY A 660 -6.66 -43.31 -3.17
C GLY A 660 -7.86 -42.48 -3.67
N GLY A 661 -8.07 -42.40 -5.00
CA GLY A 661 -9.19 -41.67 -5.61
C GLY A 661 -9.05 -40.15 -5.55
N MET A 662 -7.82 -39.65 -5.51
CA MET A 662 -7.52 -38.21 -5.59
C MET A 662 -7.04 -37.83 -6.99
N GLU A 663 -7.27 -36.57 -7.34
CA GLU A 663 -6.87 -36.00 -8.62
C GLU A 663 -5.90 -34.83 -8.42
N SER A 664 -5.24 -34.41 -9.49
CA SER A 664 -4.42 -33.20 -9.49
C SER A 664 -5.22 -31.95 -9.08
N GLY A 665 -4.75 -31.27 -8.03
CA GLY A 665 -5.23 -29.95 -7.67
C GLY A 665 -4.77 -28.85 -8.63
N HIS A 666 -3.90 -29.17 -9.61
CA HIS A 666 -3.32 -28.22 -10.57
C HIS A 666 -2.68 -27.00 -9.88
N ALA A 667 -2.12 -27.21 -8.69
CA ALA A 667 -1.49 -26.15 -7.91
C ALA A 667 -0.21 -25.61 -8.55
N TYR A 668 0.26 -26.14 -9.67
CA TYR A 668 1.42 -25.65 -10.43
C TYR A 668 1.02 -24.74 -11.59
N ALA A 669 -0.10 -25.06 -12.23
CA ALA A 669 -0.55 -24.46 -13.47
C ALA A 669 -1.11 -23.04 -13.32
N LYS A 670 -1.16 -22.30 -14.44
CA LYS A 670 -2.02 -21.12 -14.57
C LYS A 670 -3.45 -21.56 -14.94
N SER A 671 -4.13 -22.16 -13.97
CA SER A 671 -5.49 -22.71 -14.08
C SER A 671 -6.35 -22.30 -12.88
N LEU A 672 -7.58 -22.81 -12.81
CA LEU A 672 -8.35 -22.80 -11.55
C LEU A 672 -7.57 -23.52 -10.44
N ARG A 673 -7.34 -22.83 -9.33
CA ARG A 673 -6.59 -23.33 -8.18
C ARG A 673 -7.44 -23.86 -7.05
N THR A 674 -8.64 -23.33 -6.86
CA THR A 674 -9.55 -23.71 -5.76
C THR A 674 -10.83 -22.91 -5.93
N VAL A 675 -11.95 -23.49 -5.51
CA VAL A 675 -13.18 -22.76 -5.20
C VAL A 675 -13.42 -22.92 -3.69
N LYS A 676 -13.04 -21.90 -2.92
CA LYS A 676 -13.24 -21.90 -1.46
C LYS A 676 -14.73 -21.85 -1.17
N SER A 677 -15.22 -22.64 -0.22
CA SER A 677 -16.62 -22.60 0.20
C SER A 677 -16.75 -22.39 1.71
N CYS A 678 -17.87 -21.83 2.15
CA CYS A 678 -18.30 -22.06 3.53
C CYS A 678 -19.25 -23.25 3.59
N VAL A 679 -19.53 -23.73 4.79
CA VAL A 679 -20.41 -24.91 5.01
C VAL A 679 -21.88 -24.70 4.61
N GLY A 680 -22.25 -23.50 4.15
CA GLY A 680 -23.54 -23.21 3.51
C GLY A 680 -24.77 -23.50 4.36
N SER A 681 -25.92 -23.64 3.68
CA SER A 681 -27.18 -24.08 4.32
C SER A 681 -27.13 -25.51 4.87
N THR A 682 -26.11 -26.30 4.48
CA THR A 682 -25.89 -27.67 4.98
C THR A 682 -25.62 -27.72 6.48
N TRP A 683 -24.86 -26.76 7.02
CA TRP A 683 -24.48 -26.75 8.45
C TRP A 683 -24.59 -25.39 9.14
N CYS A 684 -24.41 -24.28 8.41
CA CYS A 684 -24.43 -22.96 9.02
C CYS A 684 -25.87 -22.48 9.20
N ARG A 685 -26.25 -22.10 10.43
CA ARG A 685 -27.57 -21.53 10.73
C ARG A 685 -27.93 -20.25 9.95
N TYR A 686 -26.96 -19.61 9.31
CA TYR A 686 -27.14 -18.42 8.47
C TYR A 686 -27.09 -18.71 6.97
N GLY A 687 -26.80 -19.95 6.58
CA GLY A 687 -26.69 -20.33 5.18
C GLY A 687 -28.05 -20.27 4.48
N LEU A 688 -28.14 -19.46 3.42
CA LEU A 688 -29.32 -19.29 2.58
C LEU A 688 -29.35 -20.29 1.41
N SER A 689 -28.18 -20.77 0.97
CA SER A 689 -28.06 -21.70 -0.15
C SER A 689 -26.87 -22.65 0.03
N ASP A 690 -26.86 -23.73 -0.76
CA ASP A 690 -25.83 -24.76 -0.72
C ASP A 690 -24.55 -24.26 -1.42
N SER A 691 -23.71 -23.59 -0.64
CA SER A 691 -22.41 -23.10 -1.12
C SER A 691 -21.39 -24.20 -1.34
N VAL A 692 -21.51 -25.34 -0.64
CA VAL A 692 -20.57 -26.45 -0.79
C VAL A 692 -20.83 -27.13 -2.13
N GLY A 693 -22.07 -27.54 -2.40
CA GLY A 693 -22.45 -28.16 -3.68
C GLY A 693 -22.21 -27.25 -4.87
N MET A 694 -22.51 -25.95 -4.75
CA MET A 694 -22.19 -24.97 -5.80
C MET A 694 -20.67 -24.83 -6.01
N ALA A 695 -19.86 -24.78 -4.95
CA ALA A 695 -18.41 -24.72 -5.07
C ALA A 695 -17.83 -25.98 -5.73
N VAL A 696 -18.27 -27.17 -5.33
CA VAL A 696 -17.89 -28.44 -5.96
C VAL A 696 -18.25 -28.43 -7.45
N ARG A 697 -19.48 -28.04 -7.80
CA ARG A 697 -19.93 -27.98 -9.21
C ARG A 697 -19.05 -27.07 -10.07
N LEU A 698 -18.70 -25.89 -9.57
CA LEU A 698 -17.85 -24.95 -10.30
C LEU A 698 -16.39 -25.41 -10.36
N GLU A 699 -15.89 -26.03 -9.29
CA GLU A 699 -14.53 -26.56 -9.27
C GLU A 699 -14.35 -27.75 -10.21
N GLU A 700 -15.33 -28.65 -10.27
CA GLU A 700 -15.37 -29.78 -11.18
C GLU A 700 -15.62 -29.37 -12.64
N ARG A 701 -16.34 -28.27 -12.88
CA ARG A 701 -16.50 -27.74 -14.25
C ARG A 701 -15.20 -27.11 -14.77
N TYR A 702 -14.55 -26.27 -13.98
CA TYR A 702 -13.41 -25.47 -14.45
C TYR A 702 -12.04 -26.09 -14.13
N LYS A 703 -11.97 -27.34 -13.67
CA LYS A 703 -10.70 -28.03 -13.46
C LYS A 703 -9.96 -28.25 -14.78
N SER A 704 -8.63 -28.33 -14.72
CA SER A 704 -7.68 -28.36 -15.86
C SER A 704 -7.60 -27.09 -16.72
N ILE A 705 -8.69 -26.32 -16.87
CA ILE A 705 -8.77 -25.19 -17.81
C ILE A 705 -7.64 -24.18 -17.54
N ARG A 706 -6.82 -23.99 -18.56
CA ARG A 706 -5.70 -23.05 -18.55
C ARG A 706 -6.16 -21.64 -18.88
N ALA A 707 -5.48 -20.67 -18.29
CA ALA A 707 -5.81 -19.26 -18.38
C ALA A 707 -4.53 -18.40 -18.44
N PRO A 708 -4.63 -17.11 -18.82
CA PRO A 708 -3.49 -16.19 -18.81
C PRO A 708 -2.77 -16.13 -17.45
N HIS A 709 -3.52 -16.31 -16.36
CA HIS A 709 -2.99 -16.45 -15.01
C HIS A 709 -3.84 -17.42 -14.16
N LYS A 710 -3.34 -17.81 -12.98
CA LYS A 710 -4.09 -18.62 -12.00
C LYS A 710 -5.37 -17.92 -11.54
N ILE A 711 -6.46 -18.68 -11.42
CA ILE A 711 -7.81 -18.22 -11.03
C ILE A 711 -8.21 -18.88 -9.71
N LYS A 712 -8.93 -18.16 -8.85
CA LYS A 712 -9.54 -18.67 -7.62
C LYS A 712 -11.02 -18.29 -7.58
N GLY A 713 -11.84 -19.20 -7.06
CA GLY A 713 -13.26 -18.98 -6.77
C GLY A 713 -13.53 -18.88 -5.27
N GLY A 714 -14.62 -18.24 -4.88
CA GLY A 714 -15.11 -18.22 -3.50
C GLY A 714 -16.64 -18.19 -3.42
N ILE A 715 -17.26 -19.15 -2.74
CA ILE A 715 -18.72 -19.34 -2.71
C ILE A 715 -19.20 -19.28 -1.27
N SER A 716 -19.97 -18.24 -0.95
CA SER A 716 -20.51 -18.02 0.39
C SER A 716 -22.02 -18.20 0.39
N GLY A 717 -22.51 -19.10 1.25
CA GLY A 717 -23.94 -19.34 1.42
C GLY A 717 -24.70 -18.18 2.09
N CYS A 718 -24.06 -17.08 2.47
CA CYS A 718 -24.72 -15.86 2.97
C CYS A 718 -23.77 -14.64 2.92
N VAL A 719 -24.32 -13.47 3.22
CA VAL A 719 -23.61 -12.17 3.24
C VAL A 719 -22.48 -12.04 4.26
N ARG A 720 -22.36 -12.99 5.20
CA ARG A 720 -21.20 -13.05 6.13
C ARG A 720 -19.90 -13.48 5.47
N GLU A 721 -20.01 -14.01 4.25
CA GLU A 721 -18.89 -14.05 3.32
C GLU A 721 -17.68 -14.90 3.77
N CYS A 722 -17.89 -15.96 4.56
CA CYS A 722 -16.79 -16.75 5.13
C CYS A 722 -15.84 -17.39 4.07
N ALA A 723 -16.26 -17.48 2.81
CA ALA A 723 -15.42 -17.96 1.71
C ALA A 723 -14.57 -16.86 1.04
N GLU A 724 -14.64 -15.61 1.50
CA GLU A 724 -13.90 -14.48 0.94
C GLU A 724 -14.13 -14.29 -0.58
N ALA A 725 -15.35 -14.61 -1.04
CA ALA A 725 -15.84 -14.49 -2.42
C ALA A 725 -15.43 -13.18 -3.13
N GLN A 726 -15.48 -12.04 -2.44
CA GLN A 726 -15.12 -10.74 -3.00
C GLN A 726 -13.61 -10.52 -3.09
N SER A 727 -12.77 -11.40 -2.57
CA SER A 727 -11.30 -11.34 -2.73
C SER A 727 -10.77 -12.26 -3.84
N LYS A 728 -11.67 -12.98 -4.53
CA LYS A 728 -11.32 -14.01 -5.51
C LYS A 728 -11.57 -13.52 -6.93
N ASP A 729 -10.96 -14.20 -7.91
CA ASP A 729 -11.06 -13.84 -9.32
C ASP A 729 -12.53 -13.92 -9.79
N PHE A 730 -13.32 -14.86 -9.23
CA PHE A 730 -14.78 -14.84 -9.22
C PHE A 730 -15.33 -15.28 -7.85
N GLY A 731 -16.52 -14.82 -7.48
CA GLY A 731 -17.15 -15.24 -6.24
C GLY A 731 -18.66 -15.12 -6.25
N LEU A 732 -19.32 -15.98 -5.48
CA LEU A 732 -20.77 -16.01 -5.34
C LEU A 732 -21.17 -15.77 -3.89
N ILE A 733 -22.18 -14.93 -3.69
CA ILE A 733 -22.81 -14.72 -2.38
C ILE A 733 -24.30 -14.99 -2.52
N ALA A 734 -24.81 -15.96 -1.76
CA ALA A 734 -26.22 -16.31 -1.80
C ALA A 734 -27.11 -15.19 -1.25
N THR A 735 -28.25 -14.99 -1.89
CA THR A 735 -29.36 -14.15 -1.46
C THR A 735 -30.63 -14.99 -1.36
N GLU A 736 -31.72 -14.42 -0.85
CA GLU A 736 -33.02 -15.10 -0.84
C GLU A 736 -33.57 -15.35 -2.26
N LYS A 737 -33.07 -14.64 -3.27
CA LYS A 737 -33.55 -14.69 -4.66
C LYS A 737 -32.63 -15.50 -5.59
N GLY A 738 -31.43 -15.87 -5.15
CA GLY A 738 -30.44 -16.55 -5.99
C GLY A 738 -29.02 -16.25 -5.54
N TRP A 739 -28.15 -15.90 -6.48
CA TRP A 739 -26.73 -15.62 -6.25
C TRP A 739 -26.31 -14.26 -6.81
N ASN A 740 -25.59 -13.49 -6.01
CA ASN A 740 -24.84 -12.34 -6.53
C ASN A 740 -23.48 -12.84 -7.04
N ILE A 741 -23.18 -12.55 -8.31
CA ILE A 741 -21.94 -12.92 -8.97
C ILE A 741 -20.98 -11.72 -8.92
N PHE A 742 -19.83 -11.92 -8.28
CA PHE A 742 -18.75 -10.95 -8.19
C PHE A 742 -17.55 -11.41 -9.03
N VAL A 743 -16.87 -10.49 -9.71
CA VAL A 743 -15.71 -10.80 -10.56
C VAL A 743 -14.59 -9.78 -10.42
N GLY A 744 -13.35 -10.19 -10.71
CA GLY A 744 -12.21 -9.27 -10.72
C GLY A 744 -11.56 -8.98 -9.38
N GLY A 745 -11.80 -9.81 -8.36
CA GLY A 745 -11.11 -9.69 -7.08
C GLY A 745 -9.72 -10.33 -7.10
N ASN A 746 -8.84 -9.90 -6.19
CA ASN A 746 -7.56 -10.56 -5.97
C ASN A 746 -7.04 -10.43 -4.53
N GLY A 747 -6.63 -11.54 -3.92
CA GLY A 747 -5.67 -11.54 -2.82
C GLY A 747 -4.24 -11.51 -3.37
N GLY A 748 -3.46 -10.46 -3.09
CA GLY A 748 -2.10 -10.27 -3.61
C GLY A 748 -1.44 -8.97 -3.13
N ALA A 749 -0.33 -8.58 -3.76
CA ALA A 749 0.43 -7.37 -3.41
C ALA A 749 -0.40 -6.08 -3.52
N ASN A 750 -1.29 -6.01 -4.52
CA ASN A 750 -2.26 -4.95 -4.68
C ASN A 750 -3.66 -5.58 -4.59
N PRO A 751 -4.22 -5.75 -3.38
CA PRO A 751 -5.50 -6.38 -3.18
C PRO A 751 -6.63 -5.53 -3.77
N ARG A 752 -7.64 -6.18 -4.33
CA ARG A 752 -8.79 -5.55 -4.97
C ARG A 752 -10.02 -6.38 -4.65
N HIS A 753 -11.09 -5.69 -4.26
CA HIS A 753 -12.40 -6.31 -4.14
C HIS A 753 -12.98 -6.57 -5.53
N ALA A 754 -13.59 -7.73 -5.69
CA ALA A 754 -14.37 -8.09 -6.85
C ALA A 754 -15.59 -7.17 -6.97
N GLU A 755 -15.96 -6.83 -8.19
CA GLU A 755 -17.09 -5.99 -8.52
C GLU A 755 -18.31 -6.83 -8.85
N LEU A 756 -19.51 -6.32 -8.56
CA LEU A 756 -20.76 -7.02 -8.84
C LEU A 756 -21.00 -7.09 -10.36
N LEU A 757 -20.96 -8.30 -10.92
CA LEU A 757 -21.28 -8.55 -12.32
C LEU A 757 -22.80 -8.64 -12.52
N ALA A 758 -23.45 -9.52 -11.76
CA ALA A 758 -24.90 -9.78 -11.84
C ALA A 758 -25.49 -10.05 -10.46
N LYS A 759 -26.73 -9.61 -10.23
CA LYS A 759 -27.42 -9.69 -8.94
C LYS A 759 -28.58 -10.70 -9.01
N ASP A 760 -28.84 -11.40 -7.90
CA ASP A 760 -30.01 -12.25 -7.72
C ASP A 760 -30.20 -13.28 -8.85
N VAL A 761 -29.08 -13.85 -9.32
CA VAL A 761 -29.03 -14.80 -10.45
C VAL A 761 -29.54 -16.17 -9.99
N PRO A 762 -30.51 -16.78 -10.71
CA PRO A 762 -30.94 -18.15 -10.43
C PRO A 762 -29.76 -19.14 -10.52
N PRO A 763 -29.70 -20.19 -9.67
CA PRO A 763 -28.61 -21.17 -9.72
C PRO A 763 -28.37 -21.81 -11.10
N THR A 764 -29.39 -21.88 -11.96
CA THR A 764 -29.29 -22.41 -13.34
C THR A 764 -28.44 -21.55 -14.26
N ASP A 765 -28.38 -20.25 -14.03
CA ASP A 765 -27.78 -19.28 -14.96
C ASP A 765 -26.37 -18.87 -14.53
N VAL A 766 -25.99 -19.19 -13.29
CA VAL A 766 -24.67 -18.90 -12.70
C VAL A 766 -23.54 -19.43 -13.57
N VAL A 767 -23.63 -20.69 -14.00
CA VAL A 767 -22.60 -21.35 -14.81
C VAL A 767 -22.45 -20.65 -16.15
N THR A 768 -23.54 -20.37 -16.84
CA THR A 768 -23.54 -19.69 -18.13
C THR A 768 -22.87 -18.31 -18.06
N ILE A 769 -23.16 -17.52 -17.03
CA ILE A 769 -22.54 -16.20 -16.86
C ILE A 769 -21.03 -16.33 -16.57
N LEU A 770 -20.62 -17.28 -15.73
CA LEU A 770 -19.22 -17.52 -15.42
C LEU A 770 -18.44 -18.07 -16.62
N ASP A 771 -19.04 -18.94 -17.44
CA ASP A 771 -18.44 -19.46 -18.67
C ASP A 771 -18.07 -18.32 -19.61
N ARG A 772 -19.04 -17.43 -19.89
CA ARG A 772 -18.82 -16.23 -20.71
C ARG A 772 -17.70 -15.36 -20.14
N TYR A 773 -17.75 -15.07 -18.84
CA TYR A 773 -16.76 -14.25 -18.16
C TYR A 773 -15.34 -14.82 -18.29
N LEU A 774 -15.16 -16.11 -17.99
CA LEU A 774 -13.87 -16.78 -18.01
C LEU A 774 -13.33 -16.89 -19.44
N MET A 775 -14.17 -17.23 -20.43
CA MET A 775 -13.74 -17.29 -21.82
C MET A 775 -13.36 -15.92 -22.37
N PHE A 776 -14.13 -14.88 -22.07
CA PHE A 776 -13.81 -13.54 -22.50
C PHE A 776 -12.47 -13.06 -21.89
N TYR A 777 -12.22 -13.37 -20.62
CA TYR A 777 -10.92 -13.15 -19.96
C TYR A 777 -9.79 -13.90 -20.66
N MET A 778 -9.95 -15.20 -20.93
CA MET A 778 -8.92 -16.04 -21.55
C MET A 778 -8.52 -15.52 -22.95
N ARG A 779 -9.50 -15.03 -23.71
CA ARG A 779 -9.31 -14.47 -25.06
C ARG A 779 -8.60 -13.11 -25.05
N THR A 780 -8.96 -12.23 -24.12
CA THR A 780 -8.62 -10.79 -24.24
C THR A 780 -7.53 -10.30 -23.28
N ALA A 781 -7.27 -10.99 -22.17
CA ALA A 781 -6.25 -10.56 -21.22
C ALA A 781 -4.83 -10.71 -21.77
N ASP A 782 -3.91 -9.89 -21.25
CA ASP A 782 -2.48 -9.98 -21.58
C ASP A 782 -1.77 -11.11 -20.79
N LYS A 783 -0.53 -11.40 -21.16
CA LYS A 783 0.31 -12.43 -20.54
C LYS A 783 0.44 -12.21 -19.03
N LEU A 784 0.19 -13.26 -18.24
CA LEU A 784 0.29 -13.25 -16.78
C LEU A 784 -0.58 -12.18 -16.09
N GLN A 785 -1.60 -11.63 -16.77
CA GLN A 785 -2.48 -10.61 -16.22
C GLN A 785 -3.56 -11.26 -15.34
N ARG A 786 -3.76 -10.75 -14.11
CA ARG A 786 -4.87 -11.16 -13.23
C ARG A 786 -6.20 -10.58 -13.72
N THR A 787 -7.32 -11.25 -13.43
CA THR A 787 -8.66 -10.77 -13.82
C THR A 787 -8.96 -9.36 -13.29
N ALA A 788 -8.52 -9.05 -12.07
CA ALA A 788 -8.59 -7.72 -11.48
C ALA A 788 -8.02 -6.63 -12.39
N ARG A 789 -6.77 -6.80 -12.83
CA ARG A 789 -6.06 -5.83 -13.69
C ARG A 789 -6.55 -5.86 -15.13
N TRP A 790 -7.12 -6.97 -15.55
CA TRP A 790 -7.75 -7.07 -16.85
C TRP A 790 -9.04 -6.24 -16.90
N ILE A 791 -9.91 -6.32 -15.89
CA ILE A 791 -11.14 -5.52 -15.81
C ILE A 791 -10.84 -4.03 -15.76
N GLU A 792 -9.84 -3.60 -14.97
CA GLU A 792 -9.42 -2.19 -14.92
C GLU A 792 -9.00 -1.66 -16.31
N ASN A 793 -8.35 -2.50 -17.11
CA ASN A 793 -7.87 -2.13 -18.45
C ASN A 793 -8.95 -2.26 -19.54
N LEU A 794 -10.14 -2.79 -19.23
CA LEU A 794 -11.24 -2.81 -20.20
C LEU A 794 -11.79 -1.38 -20.37
N PRO A 795 -12.06 -0.93 -21.61
CA PRO A 795 -12.71 0.37 -21.83
C PRO A 795 -14.06 0.43 -21.10
N GLY A 796 -14.21 1.27 -20.07
CA GLY A 796 -15.44 1.34 -19.26
C GLY A 796 -15.54 0.30 -18.14
N GLY A 797 -14.48 -0.47 -17.88
CA GLY A 797 -14.34 -1.37 -16.73
C GLY A 797 -15.44 -2.43 -16.64
N ILE A 798 -16.00 -2.59 -15.43
CA ILE A 798 -17.08 -3.56 -15.16
C ILE A 798 -18.33 -3.32 -16.02
N LYS A 799 -18.66 -2.07 -16.37
CA LYS A 799 -19.85 -1.75 -17.17
C LYS A 799 -19.75 -2.33 -18.57
N TYR A 800 -18.61 -2.17 -19.22
CA TYR A 800 -18.39 -2.77 -20.53
C TYR A 800 -18.41 -4.29 -20.47
N LEU A 801 -17.85 -4.88 -19.40
CA LEU A 801 -17.95 -6.33 -19.18
C LEU A 801 -19.42 -6.78 -19.03
N GLN A 802 -20.26 -6.02 -18.31
CA GLN A 802 -21.69 -6.30 -18.20
C GLN A 802 -22.40 -6.25 -19.56
N GLU A 803 -22.15 -5.21 -20.35
CA GLU A 803 -22.72 -5.07 -21.70
C GLU A 803 -22.34 -6.26 -22.60
N VAL A 804 -21.08 -6.72 -22.55
CA VAL A 804 -20.63 -7.87 -23.35
C VAL A 804 -21.25 -9.17 -22.84
N ILE A 805 -21.20 -9.44 -21.54
CA ILE A 805 -21.48 -10.76 -20.96
C ILE A 805 -22.97 -10.98 -20.66
N LEU A 806 -23.68 -9.92 -20.26
CA LEU A 806 -25.09 -10.00 -19.88
C LEU A 806 -26.01 -9.57 -21.03
N GLU A 807 -25.63 -8.54 -21.79
CA GLU A 807 -26.46 -7.97 -22.86
C GLU A 807 -26.07 -8.46 -24.26
N ASP A 808 -25.02 -9.29 -24.36
CA ASP A 808 -24.47 -9.79 -25.62
C ASP A 808 -24.17 -8.68 -26.64
N LYS A 809 -23.65 -7.54 -26.18
CA LYS A 809 -23.37 -6.36 -27.00
C LYS A 809 -22.53 -6.65 -28.26
N LEU A 810 -21.70 -7.70 -28.23
CA LEU A 810 -20.84 -8.12 -29.34
C LEU A 810 -21.41 -9.29 -30.17
N GLY A 811 -22.50 -9.93 -29.73
CA GLY A 811 -23.09 -11.10 -30.39
C GLY A 811 -22.19 -12.35 -30.34
N ILE A 812 -21.40 -12.51 -29.27
CA ILE A 812 -20.40 -13.60 -29.15
C ILE A 812 -20.70 -14.59 -28.03
N ASN A 813 -21.72 -14.36 -27.19
CA ASN A 813 -21.94 -15.18 -25.99
C ASN A 813 -22.14 -16.66 -26.30
N ALA A 814 -22.90 -17.01 -27.34
CA ALA A 814 -23.06 -18.40 -27.76
C ALA A 814 -21.72 -19.05 -28.19
N SER A 815 -20.83 -18.28 -28.83
CA SER A 815 -19.49 -18.76 -29.19
C SER A 815 -18.58 -18.94 -27.97
N LEU A 816 -18.70 -18.07 -26.96
CA LEU A 816 -17.96 -18.21 -25.70
C LEU A 816 -18.41 -19.45 -24.94
N GLU A 817 -19.73 -19.68 -24.84
CA GLU A 817 -20.31 -20.86 -24.19
C GLU A 817 -19.88 -22.16 -24.89
N ALA A 818 -20.02 -22.23 -26.22
CA ALA A 818 -19.61 -23.40 -26.98
C ALA A 818 -18.12 -23.71 -26.85
N GLN A 819 -17.27 -22.68 -26.79
CA GLN A 819 -15.83 -22.88 -26.57
C GLN A 819 -15.53 -23.33 -25.15
N MET A 820 -16.22 -22.80 -24.14
CA MET A 820 -16.07 -23.29 -22.76
C MET A 820 -16.45 -24.76 -22.68
N GLU A 821 -17.56 -25.17 -23.31
CA GLU A 821 -18.00 -26.56 -23.31
C GLU A 821 -16.95 -27.50 -23.94
N GLU A 822 -16.31 -27.12 -25.05
CA GLU A 822 -15.21 -27.89 -25.65
C GLU A 822 -14.02 -28.08 -24.67
N LEU A 823 -13.73 -27.06 -23.84
CA LEU A 823 -12.67 -27.15 -22.83
C LEU A 823 -13.07 -28.00 -21.63
N VAL A 824 -14.34 -27.93 -21.20
CA VAL A 824 -14.87 -28.76 -20.11
C VAL A 824 -14.89 -30.23 -20.51
N ASP A 825 -15.36 -30.53 -21.72
CA ASP A 825 -15.47 -31.91 -22.24
C ASP A 825 -14.12 -32.57 -22.54
N SER A 826 -13.04 -31.77 -22.65
CA SER A 826 -11.69 -32.26 -22.89
C SER A 826 -10.88 -32.55 -21.61
N PHE A 827 -11.52 -32.51 -20.43
CA PHE A 827 -10.84 -32.79 -19.17
C PHE A 827 -10.20 -34.19 -19.13
N PHE A 828 -8.96 -34.24 -18.64
CA PHE A 828 -8.29 -35.45 -18.15
C PHE A 828 -7.37 -35.06 -16.97
N ASP A 829 -6.99 -36.05 -16.15
CA ASP A 829 -5.98 -35.84 -15.10
C ASP A 829 -4.57 -36.01 -15.67
N GLU A 830 -3.81 -34.91 -15.73
CA GLU A 830 -2.43 -34.87 -16.22
C GLU A 830 -1.51 -35.85 -15.48
N TRP A 831 -1.70 -36.07 -14.17
CA TRP A 831 -0.87 -37.01 -13.41
C TRP A 831 -1.25 -38.46 -13.70
N ALA A 832 -2.55 -38.76 -13.81
CA ALA A 832 -2.98 -40.10 -14.20
C ALA A 832 -2.47 -40.48 -15.60
N GLU A 833 -2.45 -39.54 -16.52
CA GLU A 833 -1.90 -39.72 -17.87
C GLU A 833 -0.36 -39.86 -17.84
N ALA A 834 0.34 -39.02 -17.08
CA ALA A 834 1.79 -39.09 -16.92
C ALA A 834 2.26 -40.44 -16.34
N ILE A 835 1.49 -41.03 -15.43
CA ILE A 835 1.75 -42.36 -14.84
C ILE A 835 1.56 -43.47 -15.87
N LYS A 836 0.50 -43.38 -16.69
CA LYS A 836 0.16 -44.42 -17.68
C LYS A 836 1.06 -44.40 -18.91
N THR A 837 1.62 -43.24 -19.26
CA THR A 837 2.36 -43.05 -20.52
C THR A 837 3.88 -43.14 -20.30
N PRO A 838 4.56 -44.22 -20.73
CA PRO A 838 5.99 -44.45 -20.44
C PRO A 838 6.93 -43.35 -20.94
N ALA A 839 6.61 -42.74 -22.09
CA ALA A 839 7.39 -41.65 -22.67
C ALA A 839 7.33 -40.37 -21.81
N ILE A 840 6.24 -40.13 -21.09
CA ILE A 840 6.11 -39.02 -20.14
C ILE A 840 6.81 -39.39 -18.83
N ALA A 841 6.56 -40.61 -18.32
CA ALA A 841 7.16 -41.10 -17.09
C ALA A 841 8.71 -41.04 -17.11
N ALA A 842 9.32 -41.36 -18.25
CA ALA A 842 10.78 -41.31 -18.42
C ALA A 842 11.40 -39.92 -18.16
N LYS A 843 10.62 -38.83 -18.30
CA LYS A 843 11.09 -37.45 -18.11
C LYS A 843 11.30 -37.05 -16.64
N PHE A 844 10.81 -37.86 -15.68
CA PHE A 844 10.93 -37.58 -14.25
C PHE A 844 12.21 -38.12 -13.61
N LYS A 845 13.03 -38.86 -14.37
CA LYS A 845 14.34 -39.33 -13.88
C LYS A 845 15.25 -38.16 -13.54
N GLN A 846 16.07 -38.33 -12.50
CA GLN A 846 17.06 -37.31 -12.13
C GLN A 846 18.23 -37.27 -13.11
N PHE A 847 18.81 -38.42 -13.44
CA PHE A 847 19.94 -38.54 -14.35
C PHE A 847 19.61 -39.45 -15.52
N ALA A 848 20.11 -39.11 -16.71
CA ALA A 848 19.88 -39.88 -17.92
C ALA A 848 20.83 -41.10 -18.04
N ASN A 849 22.01 -41.05 -17.40
CA ASN A 849 23.06 -42.07 -17.53
C ASN A 849 23.16 -43.03 -16.33
N THR A 850 22.40 -42.83 -15.25
CA THR A 850 22.44 -43.69 -14.06
C THR A 850 21.08 -43.74 -13.35
N LYS A 851 20.85 -44.82 -12.58
CA LYS A 851 19.69 -44.96 -11.68
C LYS A 851 19.92 -44.38 -10.29
N GLU A 852 21.15 -43.96 -9.99
CA GLU A 852 21.47 -43.31 -8.72
C GLU A 852 20.70 -42.00 -8.57
N THR A 853 20.44 -41.60 -7.33
CA THR A 853 19.82 -40.31 -7.01
C THR A 853 20.70 -39.56 -6.03
N THR A 854 20.72 -38.22 -6.13
CA THR A 854 21.52 -37.36 -5.25
C THR A 854 20.65 -36.19 -4.78
N ARG A 855 20.70 -35.87 -3.48
CA ARG A 855 20.09 -34.64 -2.96
C ARG A 855 20.99 -33.44 -3.22
N ASN A 856 20.38 -32.32 -3.59
CA ASN A 856 21.09 -31.09 -3.91
C ASN A 856 21.22 -30.12 -2.72
N LEU A 857 20.65 -30.47 -1.55
CA LEU A 857 20.57 -29.61 -0.36
C LEU A 857 20.29 -30.44 0.91
N GLU A 858 20.70 -29.95 2.10
CA GLU A 858 20.44 -30.58 3.40
C GLU A 858 19.09 -30.19 4.03
N LEU A 859 18.45 -31.15 4.72
CA LEU A 859 17.22 -30.89 5.49
C LEU A 859 17.51 -30.56 6.95
N GLU A 860 16.65 -29.73 7.54
CA GLU A 860 16.65 -29.34 8.95
C GLU A 860 15.31 -29.67 9.60
N ASP A 861 15.33 -30.04 10.88
CA ASP A 861 14.12 -30.20 11.69
C ASP A 861 13.63 -28.86 12.23
N GLU A 862 12.36 -28.54 12.00
CA GLU A 862 11.71 -27.35 12.55
C GLU A 862 10.23 -27.62 12.81
N ARG A 863 9.73 -27.29 14.02
CA ARG A 863 8.33 -27.50 14.42
C ARG A 863 7.84 -28.96 14.22
N GLY A 864 8.74 -29.93 14.41
CA GLY A 864 8.42 -31.36 14.27
C GLY A 864 8.28 -31.85 12.83
N GLN A 865 8.69 -31.05 11.84
CA GLN A 865 8.71 -31.42 10.42
C GLN A 865 10.08 -31.13 9.81
N LYS A 866 10.41 -31.77 8.70
CA LYS A 866 11.63 -31.48 7.95
C LYS A 866 11.39 -30.34 6.97
N ARG A 867 12.36 -29.44 6.84
CA ARG A 867 12.37 -28.40 5.81
C ARG A 867 13.76 -28.23 5.20
N PRO A 868 13.90 -27.61 4.02
CA PRO A 868 15.19 -27.26 3.45
C PRO A 868 15.99 -26.32 4.35
N ALA A 869 17.32 -26.47 4.36
CA ALA A 869 18.24 -25.46 4.87
C ALA A 869 18.00 -24.09 4.19
N PHE A 870 18.22 -23.00 4.93
CA PHE A 870 18.07 -21.65 4.39
C PHE A 870 19.17 -21.35 3.35
N TRP A 871 18.85 -20.55 2.34
CA TRP A 871 19.87 -20.07 1.41
C TRP A 871 20.89 -19.17 2.11
N PRO A 872 22.16 -19.25 1.74
CA PRO A 872 23.18 -18.31 2.18
C PRO A 872 22.79 -16.86 1.81
N SER A 873 23.19 -15.90 2.66
CA SER A 873 23.03 -14.47 2.40
C SER A 873 23.76 -14.06 1.11
N ASP A 874 24.94 -14.63 0.89
CA ASP A 874 25.78 -14.32 -0.28
C ASP A 874 25.39 -15.23 -1.46
N ALA A 875 25.26 -14.65 -2.64
CA ALA A 875 25.25 -15.43 -3.89
C ALA A 875 26.67 -15.97 -4.11
N ALA A 876 26.84 -17.16 -4.70
CA ALA A 876 28.16 -17.62 -5.16
C ALA A 876 28.64 -16.83 -6.40
N ALA A 877 28.31 -15.54 -6.47
CA ALA A 877 28.46 -14.64 -7.61
C ALA A 877 29.89 -14.13 -7.81
N THR A 878 30.88 -14.77 -7.17
CA THR A 878 32.29 -14.37 -7.22
C THR A 878 33.20 -15.41 -7.86
N ASP A 879 32.71 -16.61 -8.14
CA ASP A 879 33.51 -17.67 -8.77
C ASP A 879 33.45 -17.58 -10.29
N ASP A 880 34.62 -17.54 -10.93
CA ASP A 880 34.76 -17.58 -12.37
C ASP A 880 34.72 -19.04 -12.88
N PHE A 881 33.51 -19.47 -13.25
CA PHE A 881 33.28 -20.80 -13.82
C PHE A 881 33.67 -20.89 -15.30
N GLN A 882 33.65 -19.78 -16.04
CA GLN A 882 34.05 -19.73 -17.45
C GLN A 882 35.57 -19.93 -17.61
N GLY A 883 36.37 -19.34 -16.70
CA GLY A 883 37.82 -19.50 -16.66
C GLY A 883 38.30 -20.86 -16.13
N LEU A 884 37.40 -21.77 -15.72
CA LEU A 884 37.80 -23.13 -15.32
C LEU A 884 38.48 -23.90 -16.46
N LYS A 885 38.13 -23.61 -17.72
CA LYS A 885 38.73 -24.23 -18.91
C LYS A 885 40.26 -24.07 -18.98
N ASP A 886 40.79 -23.00 -18.41
CA ASP A 886 42.22 -22.66 -18.40
C ASP A 886 42.95 -23.22 -17.15
N LYS A 887 42.21 -23.83 -16.22
CA LYS A 887 42.72 -24.34 -14.93
C LYS A 887 42.86 -25.86 -14.86
N TRP A 888 42.32 -26.59 -15.84
CA TRP A 888 42.40 -28.05 -15.89
C TRP A 888 43.83 -28.51 -16.19
N SER A 889 44.33 -29.52 -15.47
CA SER A 889 45.69 -30.03 -15.70
C SER A 889 45.82 -30.71 -17.07
N THR A 890 44.80 -31.50 -17.41
CA THR A 890 44.66 -32.30 -18.63
C THR A 890 43.17 -32.42 -18.96
N THR A 891 42.85 -32.67 -20.23
CA THR A 891 41.47 -32.93 -20.65
C THR A 891 41.44 -34.01 -21.73
N ASP A 892 40.54 -34.98 -21.56
CA ASP A 892 40.37 -36.10 -22.47
C ASP A 892 38.91 -36.22 -22.93
N TRP A 893 38.71 -36.84 -24.09
CA TRP A 893 37.39 -37.10 -24.63
C TRP A 893 36.79 -38.35 -24.01
N GLU A 894 35.68 -38.18 -23.30
CA GLU A 894 35.05 -39.23 -22.51
C GLU A 894 33.64 -39.54 -23.01
N PRO A 895 33.25 -40.82 -23.17
CA PRO A 895 31.89 -41.19 -23.58
C PRO A 895 30.91 -40.95 -22.43
N ILE A 896 29.81 -40.23 -22.69
CA ILE A 896 28.89 -39.80 -21.63
C ILE A 896 27.50 -40.42 -21.73
N ILE A 897 26.92 -40.42 -22.93
CA ILE A 897 25.55 -40.91 -23.17
C ILE A 897 25.39 -41.29 -24.64
N GLU A 898 24.49 -42.22 -24.95
CA GLU A 898 24.14 -42.56 -26.33
C GLU A 898 23.52 -41.34 -27.05
N SER A 899 23.96 -41.09 -28.28
CA SER A 899 23.46 -39.98 -29.10
C SER A 899 21.97 -40.12 -29.44
N SER A 900 21.47 -41.38 -29.48
CA SER A 900 20.05 -41.73 -29.69
C SER A 900 19.11 -41.14 -28.65
N TYR A 901 19.60 -40.80 -27.45
CA TYR A 901 18.81 -40.11 -26.42
C TYR A 901 18.23 -38.78 -26.93
N PHE A 902 18.91 -38.13 -27.88
CA PHE A 902 18.53 -36.83 -28.42
C PHE A 902 17.80 -36.92 -29.77
N ASP A 903 17.35 -38.10 -30.17
CA ASP A 903 16.62 -38.27 -31.43
C ASP A 903 15.33 -37.45 -31.43
N GLY A 904 15.08 -36.73 -32.54
CA GLY A 904 13.95 -35.82 -32.70
C GLY A 904 14.11 -34.47 -32.00
N ALA A 905 15.25 -34.17 -31.36
CA ALA A 905 15.51 -32.87 -30.74
C ALA A 905 15.33 -31.68 -31.70
N ASP A 906 15.72 -31.89 -32.96
CA ASP A 906 15.77 -30.82 -33.97
C ASP A 906 14.36 -30.45 -34.50
N GLU A 907 13.34 -31.25 -34.16
CA GLU A 907 11.92 -30.95 -34.41
C GLU A 907 11.30 -30.12 -33.27
N LEU A 908 12.03 -29.95 -32.15
CA LEU A 908 11.50 -29.35 -30.94
C LEU A 908 12.05 -27.93 -30.73
N PRO A 909 11.20 -26.96 -30.35
CA PRO A 909 11.64 -25.58 -30.14
C PRO A 909 12.62 -25.42 -28.97
N ASN A 910 12.73 -26.41 -28.09
CA ASN A 910 13.67 -26.40 -26.95
C ASN A 910 14.79 -27.43 -27.06
N GLY A 911 14.88 -28.14 -28.20
CA GLY A 911 15.73 -29.32 -28.29
C GLY A 911 15.31 -30.43 -27.31
N ILE A 912 16.26 -31.32 -27.05
CA ILE A 912 16.21 -32.30 -25.95
C ILE A 912 17.37 -32.01 -25.01
N SER A 913 17.14 -32.11 -23.71
CA SER A 913 18.15 -31.94 -22.67
C SER A 913 18.31 -33.19 -21.80
N ALA A 914 19.51 -33.35 -21.24
CA ALA A 914 19.85 -34.43 -20.31
C ALA A 914 20.63 -33.87 -19.12
N THR A 915 20.34 -34.40 -17.93
CA THR A 915 21.20 -34.25 -16.75
C THR A 915 22.06 -35.50 -16.60
N ILE A 916 23.37 -35.32 -16.46
CA ILE A 916 24.34 -36.40 -16.39
C ILE A 916 25.05 -36.34 -15.04
N LYS A 917 25.27 -37.50 -14.42
CA LYS A 917 26.13 -37.62 -13.24
C LYS A 917 27.49 -38.20 -13.64
N ARG A 918 28.59 -37.56 -13.23
CA ARG A 918 29.96 -38.06 -13.36
C ARG A 918 30.70 -37.80 -12.05
N GLY A 919 31.07 -38.86 -11.33
CA GLY A 919 31.55 -38.73 -9.95
C GLY A 919 30.48 -38.07 -9.06
N ASP A 920 30.86 -37.01 -8.37
CA ASP A 920 29.97 -36.14 -7.58
C ASP A 920 29.41 -34.96 -8.39
N THR A 921 29.90 -34.73 -9.61
CA THR A 921 29.51 -33.61 -10.48
C THR A 921 28.28 -33.91 -11.33
N GLN A 922 27.43 -32.89 -11.50
CA GLN A 922 26.28 -32.92 -12.39
C GLN A 922 26.51 -32.01 -13.60
N LEU A 923 26.33 -32.56 -14.80
CA LEU A 923 26.46 -31.86 -16.08
C LEU A 923 25.10 -31.77 -16.78
N ALA A 924 24.97 -30.75 -17.62
CA ALA A 924 23.79 -30.49 -18.43
C ALA A 924 24.17 -30.57 -19.90
N ILE A 925 23.40 -31.31 -20.70
CA ILE A 925 23.63 -31.48 -22.13
C ILE A 925 22.37 -31.13 -22.89
N TRP A 926 22.51 -30.47 -24.03
CA TRP A 926 21.42 -30.16 -24.96
C TRP A 926 21.81 -30.55 -26.38
N ARG A 927 20.82 -30.98 -27.16
CA ARG A 927 20.88 -30.98 -28.63
C ARG A 927 19.88 -29.98 -29.17
N ILE A 928 20.34 -28.99 -29.93
CA ILE A 928 19.52 -27.90 -30.46
C ILE A 928 19.95 -27.64 -31.91
N LYS A 929 19.02 -27.80 -32.87
CA LYS A 929 19.26 -27.55 -34.31
C LYS A 929 20.53 -28.25 -34.84
N GLY A 930 20.75 -29.49 -34.44
CA GLY A 930 21.87 -30.33 -34.88
C GLY A 930 23.18 -30.10 -34.11
N VAL A 931 23.21 -29.14 -33.18
CA VAL A 931 24.40 -28.81 -32.39
C VAL A 931 24.24 -29.31 -30.96
N TYR A 932 25.29 -29.94 -30.43
CA TYR A 932 25.38 -30.33 -29.03
C TYR A 932 26.03 -29.23 -28.20
N TYR A 933 25.50 -29.02 -27.00
CA TYR A 933 26.05 -28.12 -26.01
C TYR A 933 26.15 -28.84 -24.68
N ALA A 934 27.22 -28.60 -23.92
CA ALA A 934 27.38 -29.16 -22.60
C ALA A 934 27.91 -28.11 -21.62
N THR A 935 27.32 -28.08 -20.42
CA THR A 935 27.69 -27.14 -19.35
C THR A 935 27.61 -27.81 -17.98
N GLN A 936 28.01 -27.12 -16.92
CA GLN A 936 27.66 -27.52 -15.55
C GLN A 936 26.13 -27.49 -15.34
N GLN A 937 25.57 -28.38 -14.51
CA GLN A 937 24.13 -28.36 -14.19
C GLN A 937 23.75 -27.25 -13.19
N MET A 938 24.72 -26.76 -12.41
CA MET A 938 24.50 -25.80 -11.34
C MET A 938 24.39 -24.36 -11.87
N CYS A 939 23.30 -23.68 -11.54
CA CYS A 939 23.19 -22.24 -11.62
C CYS A 939 23.95 -21.58 -10.45
N PRO A 940 24.95 -20.70 -10.71
CA PRO A 940 25.81 -20.13 -9.68
C PRO A 940 25.10 -19.17 -8.72
N HIS A 941 24.00 -18.53 -9.13
CA HIS A 941 23.36 -17.48 -8.33
C HIS A 941 22.98 -17.92 -6.89
N LYS A 942 22.35 -19.10 -6.74
CA LYS A 942 22.03 -19.72 -5.43
C LYS A 942 22.35 -21.21 -5.41
N ARG A 943 23.38 -21.62 -6.15
CA ARG A 943 23.91 -23.00 -6.17
C ARG A 943 22.84 -24.05 -6.50
N ALA A 944 21.95 -23.73 -7.46
CA ALA A 944 20.80 -24.56 -7.80
C ALA A 944 21.07 -25.47 -9.01
N PHE A 945 21.01 -26.79 -8.83
CA PHE A 945 21.30 -27.80 -9.85
C PHE A 945 20.10 -28.06 -10.76
N ILE A 946 19.87 -27.17 -11.74
CA ILE A 946 18.60 -27.15 -12.49
C ILE A 946 18.72 -26.72 -13.97
N LEU A 947 19.91 -26.42 -14.50
CA LEU A 947 20.03 -25.76 -15.81
C LEU A 947 19.44 -26.56 -16.96
N SER A 948 19.62 -27.89 -17.01
CA SER A 948 19.04 -28.76 -18.04
C SER A 948 17.52 -28.63 -18.20
N ASP A 949 16.83 -28.19 -17.14
CA ASP A 949 15.39 -28.04 -17.10
C ASP A 949 14.91 -26.66 -17.59
N GLY A 950 15.85 -25.80 -18.02
CA GLY A 950 15.63 -24.45 -18.52
C GLY A 950 15.01 -24.35 -19.91
N LEU A 951 14.40 -23.20 -20.16
CA LEU A 951 13.96 -22.80 -21.50
C LEU A 951 15.16 -22.32 -22.30
N ILE A 952 15.26 -22.79 -23.53
CA ILE A 952 16.22 -22.32 -24.51
C ILE A 952 15.70 -21.04 -25.15
N GLY A 953 16.51 -20.01 -25.22
CA GLY A 953 16.21 -18.80 -25.98
C GLY A 953 17.21 -18.58 -27.11
N GLN A 954 16.77 -17.86 -28.13
CA GLN A 954 17.60 -17.41 -29.24
C GLN A 954 17.21 -15.98 -29.64
N GLU A 955 18.19 -15.15 -30.01
CA GLU A 955 17.92 -13.84 -30.61
C GLU A 955 17.44 -14.04 -32.06
N ASN A 956 16.75 -13.03 -32.61
CA ASN A 956 16.42 -13.06 -34.05
C ASN A 956 17.71 -13.06 -34.86
N HIS A 957 17.71 -13.75 -36.00
CA HIS A 957 18.75 -13.55 -36.99
C HIS A 957 18.67 -12.09 -37.47
N LYS A 958 19.66 -11.26 -37.14
CA LYS A 958 19.80 -9.95 -37.79
C LYS A 958 19.99 -10.22 -39.28
N ALA A 959 19.11 -9.66 -40.11
CA ALA A 959 19.34 -9.62 -41.54
C ALA A 959 20.66 -8.87 -41.79
N GLU A 960 21.67 -9.61 -42.24
CA GLU A 960 22.86 -9.23 -42.99
C GLU A 960 23.51 -7.86 -42.69
N GLN A 961 24.63 -7.90 -41.96
CA GLN A 961 25.85 -7.17 -42.33
C GLN A 961 27.03 -8.09 -41.97
N ASN A 962 27.86 -8.47 -42.95
CA ASN A 962 29.16 -9.15 -42.80
C ASN A 962 29.27 -10.68 -42.95
N GLY A 963 28.37 -11.37 -43.68
CA GLY A 963 28.70 -12.66 -44.30
C GLY A 963 29.12 -13.83 -43.38
N ASP A 964 29.07 -13.67 -42.06
CA ASP A 964 29.36 -14.73 -41.11
C ASP A 964 28.09 -15.54 -40.86
N LYS A 965 28.14 -16.84 -41.19
CA LYS A 965 27.03 -17.79 -41.01
C LYS A 965 26.94 -18.30 -39.57
N SER A 966 27.61 -17.65 -38.61
CA SER A 966 27.48 -17.95 -37.19
C SER A 966 26.17 -17.36 -36.66
N GLY A 967 25.09 -18.17 -36.69
CA GLY A 967 23.84 -17.81 -36.03
C GLY A 967 24.08 -17.50 -34.54
N ALA A 968 23.34 -16.53 -33.98
CA ALA A 968 23.44 -16.21 -32.55
C ALA A 968 23.25 -17.48 -31.70
N SER A 969 24.23 -17.76 -30.83
CA SER A 969 24.24 -18.93 -29.96
C SER A 969 23.00 -18.95 -29.05
N PRO A 970 22.35 -20.13 -28.87
CA PRO A 970 21.25 -20.27 -27.92
C PRO A 970 21.75 -20.06 -26.49
N TRP A 971 20.87 -19.56 -25.62
CA TRP A 971 21.09 -19.53 -24.18
C TRP A 971 20.09 -20.42 -23.47
N VAL A 972 20.43 -20.83 -22.26
CA VAL A 972 19.48 -21.44 -21.31
C VAL A 972 19.07 -20.42 -20.26
N SER A 973 17.76 -20.25 -20.06
CA SER A 973 17.21 -19.46 -18.96
C SER A 973 17.04 -20.35 -17.73
N CYS A 974 17.73 -20.01 -16.64
CA CYS A 974 17.66 -20.74 -15.39
C CYS A 974 16.20 -20.84 -14.87
N PRO A 975 15.67 -22.05 -14.65
CA PRO A 975 14.34 -22.29 -14.10
C PRO A 975 14.01 -21.48 -12.85
N HIS A 976 14.94 -21.41 -11.90
CA HIS A 976 14.73 -20.70 -10.63
C HIS A 976 14.91 -19.19 -10.72
N HIS A 977 16.00 -18.74 -11.34
CA HIS A 977 16.50 -17.37 -11.16
C HIS A 977 16.38 -16.50 -12.41
N LYS A 978 15.92 -17.06 -13.54
CA LYS A 978 15.76 -16.36 -14.82
C LYS A 978 17.05 -15.65 -15.28
N ARG A 979 18.18 -16.26 -14.96
CA ARG A 979 19.50 -15.89 -15.49
C ARG A 979 19.73 -16.62 -16.81
N ASN A 980 20.10 -15.87 -17.84
CA ASN A 980 20.25 -16.39 -19.20
C ASN A 980 21.73 -16.65 -19.47
N PHE A 981 22.14 -17.91 -19.54
CA PHE A 981 23.53 -18.32 -19.79
C PHE A 981 23.70 -18.78 -21.22
N ASP A 982 24.62 -18.18 -21.96
CA ASP A 982 24.95 -18.61 -23.32
C ASP A 982 25.56 -20.01 -23.29
N LEU A 983 25.06 -20.90 -24.14
CA LEU A 983 25.48 -22.30 -24.16
C LEU A 983 26.84 -22.50 -24.84
N SER A 984 27.33 -21.52 -25.59
CA SER A 984 28.61 -21.61 -26.30
C SER A 984 29.81 -21.29 -25.39
N ASP A 985 29.73 -20.17 -24.67
CA ASP A 985 30.84 -19.64 -23.89
C ASP A 985 30.58 -19.61 -22.37
N GLY A 986 29.32 -19.82 -21.95
CA GLY A 986 28.93 -19.83 -20.54
C GLY A 986 28.68 -18.46 -19.92
N ALA A 987 28.77 -17.37 -20.68
CA ALA A 987 28.54 -16.02 -20.18
C ALA A 987 27.06 -15.78 -19.84
N CYS A 988 26.78 -15.08 -18.74
CA CYS A 988 25.43 -14.71 -18.37
C CYS A 988 25.01 -13.37 -19.00
N LYS A 989 24.05 -13.41 -19.93
CA LYS A 989 23.55 -12.24 -20.67
C LYS A 989 22.79 -11.24 -19.78
N THR A 990 22.24 -11.71 -18.67
CA THR A 990 21.41 -10.92 -17.75
C THR A 990 22.18 -10.37 -16.54
N ASP A 991 23.36 -10.91 -16.26
CA ASP A 991 24.13 -10.60 -15.04
C ASP A 991 25.60 -10.95 -15.28
N GLU A 992 26.38 -9.95 -15.71
CA GLU A 992 27.78 -10.10 -16.14
C GLU A 992 28.71 -10.61 -15.02
N SER A 993 28.26 -10.59 -13.76
CA SER A 993 29.00 -11.17 -12.62
C SER A 993 28.94 -12.70 -12.56
N LEU A 994 28.05 -13.32 -13.34
CA LEU A 994 27.82 -14.76 -13.33
C LEU A 994 28.32 -15.40 -14.62
N SER A 995 28.91 -16.58 -14.49
CA SER A 995 29.25 -17.44 -15.62
C SER A 995 29.06 -18.90 -15.26
N ILE A 996 29.03 -19.78 -16.27
CA ILE A 996 28.99 -21.23 -16.11
C ILE A 996 30.10 -21.88 -16.92
N ALA A 997 30.59 -23.02 -16.48
CA ALA A 997 31.54 -23.82 -17.24
C ALA A 997 30.84 -24.45 -18.47
N THR A 998 31.51 -24.41 -19.62
CA THR A 998 31.11 -25.12 -20.85
C THR A 998 32.15 -26.18 -21.20
N PHE A 999 31.70 -27.24 -21.88
CA PHE A 999 32.53 -28.38 -22.24
C PHE A 999 32.36 -28.70 -23.74
N PRO A 1000 33.46 -28.86 -24.49
CA PRO A 1000 33.39 -29.29 -25.89
C PRO A 1000 32.68 -30.65 -26.03
N THR A 1001 31.90 -30.79 -27.09
CA THR A 1001 31.08 -31.98 -27.37
C THR A 1001 31.44 -32.58 -28.73
N GLU A 1002 31.46 -33.90 -28.85
CA GLU A 1002 31.71 -34.61 -30.11
C GLU A 1002 30.85 -35.89 -30.17
N ALA A 1003 29.93 -35.99 -31.14
CA ALA A 1003 29.22 -37.24 -31.41
C ALA A 1003 30.07 -38.11 -32.34
N ARG A 1004 30.35 -39.36 -31.95
CA ARG A 1004 31.23 -40.27 -32.70
C ARG A 1004 30.46 -41.38 -33.40
N SER A 1005 31.14 -42.08 -34.32
CA SER A 1005 30.57 -43.15 -35.14
C SER A 1005 30.18 -44.41 -34.36
N ASP A 1006 30.64 -44.55 -33.13
CA ASP A 1006 30.22 -45.60 -32.19
C ASP A 1006 28.83 -45.35 -31.57
N GLY A 1007 28.18 -44.24 -31.92
CA GLY A 1007 26.86 -43.86 -31.42
C GLY A 1007 26.88 -43.13 -30.08
N MET A 1008 28.04 -42.88 -29.49
CA MET A 1008 28.18 -42.18 -28.21
C MET A 1008 28.45 -40.69 -28.40
N LEU A 1009 27.90 -39.89 -27.49
CA LEU A 1009 28.25 -38.49 -27.32
C LEU A 1009 29.42 -38.39 -26.33
N TYR A 1010 30.51 -37.79 -26.80
CA TYR A 1010 31.72 -37.53 -26.03
C TYR A 1010 31.75 -36.09 -25.52
N LEU A 1011 32.24 -35.91 -24.29
CA LEU A 1011 32.58 -34.60 -23.74
C LEU A 1011 34.08 -34.53 -23.47
N LYS A 1012 34.70 -33.38 -23.75
CA LYS A 1012 36.10 -33.14 -23.38
C LYS A 1012 36.17 -32.65 -21.93
N LEU A 1013 36.61 -33.51 -21.02
CA LEU A 1013 36.52 -33.29 -19.58
C LEU A 1013 37.89 -33.50 -18.88
N PRO A 1014 38.12 -32.84 -17.73
CA PRO A 1014 39.28 -33.12 -16.88
C PRO A 1014 39.13 -34.44 -16.09
N PRO A 1015 40.17 -34.87 -15.35
CA PRO A 1015 40.07 -35.94 -14.35
C PRO A 1015 38.89 -35.73 -13.39
N VAL A 1016 38.27 -36.83 -12.95
CA VAL A 1016 37.04 -36.78 -12.13
C VAL A 1016 37.28 -36.05 -10.81
N GLU A 1017 38.45 -36.22 -10.20
CA GLU A 1017 38.83 -35.58 -8.95
C GLU A 1017 38.93 -34.05 -9.08
N GLU A 1018 39.49 -33.56 -10.19
CA GLU A 1018 39.54 -32.12 -10.50
C GLU A 1018 38.15 -31.56 -10.77
N LEU A 1019 37.35 -32.30 -11.54
CA LEU A 1019 35.97 -31.92 -11.86
C LEU A 1019 35.12 -31.83 -10.58
N ASP A 1020 35.17 -32.83 -9.71
CA ASP A 1020 34.44 -32.88 -8.44
C ASP A 1020 34.92 -31.81 -7.46
N SER A 1021 36.22 -31.55 -7.40
CA SER A 1021 36.78 -30.46 -6.60
C SER A 1021 36.28 -29.09 -7.07
N ALA A 1022 36.07 -28.90 -8.38
CA ALA A 1022 35.60 -27.64 -8.94
C ALA A 1022 34.07 -27.50 -8.87
N LEU A 1023 33.31 -28.52 -9.28
CA LEU A 1023 31.87 -28.49 -9.60
C LEU A 1023 31.03 -29.55 -8.86
N GLY A 1024 31.62 -30.32 -7.94
CA GLY A 1024 30.95 -31.41 -7.22
C GLY A 1024 29.73 -30.97 -6.42
N THR A 1025 28.69 -31.81 -6.41
CA THR A 1025 27.42 -31.54 -5.73
C THR A 1025 27.61 -31.32 -4.23
N LYS A 1026 28.42 -32.12 -3.55
CA LYS A 1026 28.68 -32.01 -2.09
C LYS A 1026 29.42 -30.74 -1.70
N LYS A 1027 30.22 -30.19 -2.62
CA LYS A 1027 30.91 -28.91 -2.41
C LYS A 1027 29.91 -27.76 -2.43
N TRP A 1028 29.03 -27.75 -3.43
CA TRP A 1028 28.16 -26.61 -3.69
C TRP A 1028 26.76 -26.71 -3.08
N MET A 1029 26.30 -27.90 -2.68
CA MET A 1029 25.01 -28.06 -2.02
C MET A 1029 24.89 -27.13 -0.83
N VAL A 1030 23.70 -26.57 -0.63
CA VAL A 1030 23.43 -25.70 0.52
C VAL A 1030 23.36 -26.55 1.78
N LYS A 1031 24.18 -26.21 2.78
CA LYS A 1031 24.29 -26.95 4.04
C LYS A 1031 23.61 -26.21 5.20
N LYS A 1032 23.25 -26.98 6.22
CA LYS A 1032 22.69 -26.45 7.46
C LYS A 1032 23.63 -25.43 8.10
N GLY A 1033 23.09 -24.26 8.46
CA GLY A 1033 23.81 -23.20 9.17
C GLY A 1033 24.62 -22.24 8.30
N GLU A 1034 24.78 -22.47 6.99
CA GLU A 1034 25.46 -21.52 6.08
C GLU A 1034 24.76 -20.16 5.97
N ALA A 1035 23.45 -20.10 6.26
CA ALA A 1035 22.66 -18.87 6.25
C ALA A 1035 22.70 -18.09 7.58
N GLY A 1036 23.45 -18.56 8.57
CA GLY A 1036 23.46 -18.01 9.93
C GLY A 1036 22.33 -18.55 10.81
N GLU A 1037 22.02 -17.82 11.88
CA GLU A 1037 20.95 -18.18 12.82
C GLU A 1037 19.56 -18.16 12.14
N ALA A 1038 18.60 -18.90 12.71
CA ALA A 1038 17.22 -18.88 12.22
C ALA A 1038 16.67 -17.43 12.16
N PRO A 1039 15.80 -17.08 11.19
CA PRO A 1039 15.36 -15.70 10.96
C PRO A 1039 14.80 -14.97 12.18
N LEU A 1040 14.20 -15.71 13.12
CA LEU A 1040 13.63 -15.16 14.36
C LEU A 1040 14.56 -15.28 15.57
N ALA A 1041 15.70 -15.98 15.49
CA ALA A 1041 16.55 -16.25 16.65
C ALA A 1041 17.04 -14.97 17.36
N LYS A 1042 17.45 -13.95 16.59
CA LYS A 1042 17.84 -12.64 17.12
C LYS A 1042 16.66 -11.91 17.77
N LEU A 1043 15.48 -11.98 17.15
CA LEU A 1043 14.26 -11.37 17.69
C LEU A 1043 13.85 -12.07 18.98
N ASP A 1044 13.80 -13.40 18.97
CA ASP A 1044 13.50 -14.25 20.11
C ASP A 1044 14.45 -13.96 21.28
N THR A 1045 15.75 -13.82 21.00
CA THR A 1045 16.75 -13.42 22.01
C THR A 1045 16.47 -12.01 22.54
N LYS A 1046 16.20 -11.04 21.65
CA LYS A 1046 15.94 -9.64 22.00
C LYS A 1046 14.70 -9.46 22.87
N ILE A 1047 13.61 -10.15 22.53
CA ILE A 1047 12.35 -10.08 23.28
C ILE A 1047 12.28 -11.10 24.43
N LYS A 1048 13.36 -11.86 24.64
CA LYS A 1048 13.42 -12.97 25.60
C LYS A 1048 12.26 -13.96 25.41
N PHE A 1049 11.93 -14.26 24.16
CA PHE A 1049 10.86 -15.19 23.82
C PHE A 1049 11.21 -16.58 24.34
N VAL A 1050 10.53 -17.02 25.40
CA VAL A 1050 10.78 -18.32 26.05
C VAL A 1050 9.93 -19.42 25.41
N GLY A 1051 9.87 -19.46 24.08
CA GLY A 1051 9.11 -20.45 23.31
C GLY A 1051 7.63 -20.55 23.66
N VAL A 1052 6.94 -21.53 23.07
CA VAL A 1052 5.54 -21.84 23.40
C VAL A 1052 5.50 -22.72 24.65
N ARG A 1053 5.51 -22.13 25.85
CA ARG A 1053 5.24 -22.84 27.12
C ARG A 1053 3.74 -23.11 27.31
N GLY A 1054 3.09 -23.69 26.31
CA GLY A 1054 1.75 -24.25 26.46
C GLY A 1054 1.86 -25.73 26.82
N LYS A 1055 1.65 -26.11 28.10
CA LYS A 1055 1.28 -27.50 28.39
C LYS A 1055 -0.05 -27.74 27.68
N LYS A 1056 -0.06 -28.54 26.62
CA LYS A 1056 -1.33 -29.06 26.07
C LYS A 1056 -1.85 -30.10 27.06
N PRO A 1057 -2.92 -29.83 27.82
CA PRO A 1057 -3.47 -30.83 28.73
C PRO A 1057 -3.89 -32.06 27.91
N TYR A 1058 -3.60 -33.26 28.40
CA TYR A 1058 -4.03 -34.53 27.82
C TYR A 1058 -3.40 -34.99 26.49
N VAL A 1059 -2.40 -34.29 25.94
CA VAL A 1059 -1.69 -34.75 24.73
C VAL A 1059 -0.48 -35.62 25.14
N LYS A 1060 -0.62 -36.96 25.03
CA LYS A 1060 0.57 -37.83 24.97
C LYS A 1060 1.35 -37.46 23.71
N PRO A 1061 2.66 -37.17 23.79
CA PRO A 1061 3.46 -36.95 22.59
C PRO A 1061 3.39 -38.20 21.71
N THR A 1062 2.75 -38.09 20.55
CA THR A 1062 2.82 -39.11 19.51
C THR A 1062 4.21 -39.00 18.88
N GLY A 1063 5.14 -39.81 19.36
CA GLY A 1063 6.47 -40.00 18.76
C GLY A 1063 7.64 -39.68 19.69
N GLY A 1064 8.22 -40.72 20.29
CA GLY A 1064 9.66 -40.91 20.54
C GLY A 1064 10.47 -39.90 21.38
N ALA A 1065 9.99 -38.71 21.71
CA ALA A 1065 10.78 -37.73 22.46
C ALA A 1065 10.70 -38.02 23.97
N LYS A 1066 11.72 -38.70 24.51
CA LYS A 1066 11.93 -38.83 25.96
C LYS A 1066 12.12 -37.44 26.59
N MET A 1067 11.08 -36.89 27.23
CA MET A 1067 11.27 -35.77 28.15
C MET A 1067 11.84 -36.30 29.47
N THR A 1068 13.12 -36.02 29.70
CA THR A 1068 13.75 -36.12 31.02
C THR A 1068 13.31 -34.94 31.87
N THR A 1069 12.32 -35.10 32.74
CA THR A 1069 12.22 -34.51 34.09
C THR A 1069 10.85 -34.81 34.73
N LYS A 1070 10.86 -35.09 36.04
CA LYS A 1070 9.67 -35.45 36.85
C LYS A 1070 8.67 -34.28 36.96
N PRO A 1071 7.36 -34.53 37.01
CA PRO A 1071 6.38 -33.49 37.29
C PRO A 1071 6.48 -33.04 38.76
N LEU A 1072 6.38 -31.74 39.00
CA LEU A 1072 6.19 -31.15 40.33
C LEU A 1072 4.71 -31.30 40.73
N ASP A 1073 4.45 -31.77 41.95
CA ASP A 1073 3.10 -31.90 42.52
C ASP A 1073 2.44 -30.53 42.70
N LEU A 1074 1.20 -30.40 42.21
CA LEU A 1074 0.36 -29.23 42.41
C LEU A 1074 -0.47 -29.43 43.68
N MET A 1075 -0.18 -28.66 44.73
CA MET A 1075 -1.03 -28.57 45.92
C MET A 1075 -2.41 -28.04 45.54
N MET A 1076 -3.44 -28.83 45.84
CA MET A 1076 -4.83 -28.38 45.83
C MET A 1076 -5.11 -27.65 47.15
N ALA A 1077 -5.58 -26.40 47.05
CA ALA A 1077 -6.38 -25.77 48.08
C ALA A 1077 -7.60 -25.12 47.42
N SER A 1078 -8.74 -25.73 47.64
CA SER A 1078 -10.08 -25.26 47.32
C SER A 1078 -10.47 -24.10 48.24
N ASN A 1079 -11.17 -23.10 47.71
CA ASN A 1079 -12.51 -22.69 48.14
C ASN A 1079 -12.94 -21.36 47.49
N GLY A 1080 -14.16 -21.31 46.96
CA GLY A 1080 -14.88 -20.06 46.73
C GLY A 1080 -15.47 -19.91 45.33
N CYS A 1081 -16.73 -20.30 45.18
CA CYS A 1081 -17.55 -20.24 43.98
C CYS A 1081 -17.69 -18.83 43.36
N GLY A 1082 -17.88 -18.79 42.03
CA GLY A 1082 -18.76 -17.79 41.42
C GLY A 1082 -18.29 -17.12 40.12
N GLY A 1083 -18.39 -17.84 39.00
CA GLY A 1083 -18.77 -17.29 37.69
C GLY A 1083 -17.92 -16.17 37.07
N GLY A 1084 -16.91 -16.54 36.29
CA GLY A 1084 -16.31 -15.70 35.25
C GLY A 1084 -16.15 -16.54 33.98
N ALA A 1085 -16.76 -16.08 32.89
CA ALA A 1085 -16.71 -16.73 31.58
C ALA A 1085 -15.27 -16.84 31.04
N PRO A 1086 -14.95 -17.84 30.20
CA PRO A 1086 -13.62 -17.94 29.58
C PRO A 1086 -13.46 -16.83 28.53
N GLU A 1087 -12.47 -15.96 28.75
CA GLU A 1087 -11.91 -15.10 27.71
C GLU A 1087 -11.27 -15.97 26.62
N TRP A 1088 -11.63 -15.69 25.36
CA TRP A 1088 -11.09 -16.32 24.15
C TRP A 1088 -9.96 -15.48 23.56
#